data_AF-A0A0N4UPJ4-F1
#
_entry.id   AF-A0A0N4UPJ4-F1
#
_cell.length_a   1.000
_cell.length_b   1.000
_cell.length_c   1.000
_cell.angle_alpha   90.00
_cell.angle_beta   90.00
_cell.angle_gamma   90.00
#
_symmetry.space_group_name_H-M   'P 1'
#
loop_
_entity.id
_entity.type
_entity.pdbx_description
1 polymer ?
#
loop_
_entity_poly.entity_id
_entity_poly.type
_entity_poly.pdbx_seq_one_letter_code
_entity_poly.pdbx_strand_id
1 'polypeptide(L)'
;MELSNMGLSFLIEKCNLEPCKVDEIIHDAGCRLTGHKCGINMIFKLISQGITYPSISRYCTQRCVCESEEFVAKTFHWSVDYGIMTTTFIPHLWFLDFQYCPRLRYNMDEEITDLGCRLTGFKCGKNMVFVPVEEFFWYCDGGYCSLGKQVFDYGCMLTGLPCGTNMIFDTMNNNSTEFCIQVCKCAANDYTEINGRCHKKGNIADKYFVEKISRKSFMVGQIFDDFGCFSTHVKCGKNMAFSPIVQFHNISGLIWHEKCLQRCSCRNDKYIEHNKECIERTLDSANPVEKSTPTTHQPCFINANCEHGDSIVDRGCKLSGRKCGTNMEFRSFFLNSSMNVCVQHCLCNNESFVSNRKSCTNRNFILVNNFKNRHEELKKKKEEEILLNCLYGNCSLSQEIIDYGCKLEGYSCGSNMAFRIVDKKKLGDTGITKCTMICECANEFYEKEGECIPKGHQSIFHRYSNPCVIRPCVVGEIFFDGGCRLSGHECGRNMIFVPFTHGMMLDSQYCYQRCSCKNEEFIEKFFQCEKIDEIFQENTIYSINSYKYCPQDHHIYGEEIFDEDCHLTGQRCGPNMIFSNVQNLTIACKQRCICEEEYNYDEQYEECVRKWYCEGGYCKFGMAIYDYGCALTDYKCGINMKFITVIENDVGNCIQLCSCIDEHIEMDGKCLKLA
;
A
#
# COMPACT_ATOMS: atom_id res chain seq x y z
N MET A 1 55.83 -9.27 7.62
CA MET A 1 55.81 -7.84 7.96
C MET A 1 54.52 -7.25 7.39
N GLU A 2 53.35 -7.73 7.84
CA GLU A 2 52.67 -7.51 9.12
C GLU A 2 52.01 -6.13 9.26
N LEU A 3 50.68 -6.20 9.52
CA LEU A 3 49.74 -5.17 9.96
C LEU A 3 49.21 -4.23 8.84
N SER A 4 47.91 -4.08 8.58
CA SER A 4 46.71 -4.52 9.31
C SER A 4 45.46 -4.34 8.41
N ASN A 5 44.70 -5.43 8.24
CA ASN A 5 43.40 -5.49 7.60
C ASN A 5 42.37 -5.80 8.71
N MET A 6 41.52 -4.85 9.09
CA MET A 6 40.35 -5.09 9.96
C MET A 6 39.32 -3.98 9.74
N GLY A 7 38.09 -4.36 9.39
CA GLY A 7 36.92 -3.49 9.56
C GLY A 7 35.92 -3.46 8.42
N LEU A 8 35.30 -4.60 8.07
CA LEU A 8 34.02 -4.67 7.34
C LEU A 8 33.44 -6.09 7.39
N SER A 9 32.90 -6.50 8.54
CA SER A 9 32.09 -7.72 8.67
C SER A 9 31.12 -7.62 9.85
N PHE A 10 29.97 -6.98 9.66
CA PHE A 10 28.82 -7.07 10.58
C PHE A 10 27.57 -6.68 9.77
N LEU A 11 26.94 -7.67 9.10
CA LEU A 11 25.54 -7.72 8.59
C LEU A 11 25.35 -8.87 7.56
N ILE A 12 25.90 -10.06 7.83
CA ILE A 12 25.69 -11.27 7.00
C ILE A 12 25.50 -12.46 7.94
N GLU A 13 24.30 -12.71 8.49
CA GLU A 13 24.12 -13.89 9.36
C GLU A 13 22.67 -14.38 9.57
N LYS A 14 21.83 -14.47 8.52
CA LYS A 14 20.56 -15.23 8.64
C LYS A 14 20.34 -16.40 7.66
N CYS A 15 20.72 -16.31 6.38
CA CYS A 15 20.59 -17.46 5.45
C CYS A 15 21.90 -18.26 5.22
N ASN A 16 22.94 -18.12 6.05
CA ASN A 16 24.20 -18.88 5.88
C ASN A 16 24.21 -20.28 6.55
N LEU A 17 23.16 -20.67 7.27
CA LEU A 17 23.10 -21.98 7.95
C LEU A 17 21.83 -22.81 7.65
N GLU A 18 20.73 -22.18 7.20
CA GLU A 18 19.51 -22.89 6.79
C GLU A 18 18.95 -22.29 5.49
N PRO A 19 18.39 -23.10 4.57
CA PRO A 19 17.72 -22.60 3.37
C PRO A 19 16.50 -21.76 3.76
N CYS A 20 16.33 -20.61 3.10
CA CYS A 20 15.20 -19.71 3.36
C CYS A 20 13.89 -20.38 2.89
N LYS A 21 12.75 -20.09 3.54
CA LYS A 21 11.44 -20.68 3.21
C LYS A 21 10.90 -20.12 1.89
N VAL A 22 10.05 -20.88 1.20
CA VAL A 22 9.29 -20.39 0.04
C VAL A 22 8.50 -19.14 0.47
N ASP A 23 8.54 -18.12 -0.36
CA ASP A 23 7.94 -16.79 -0.12
C ASP A 23 8.56 -15.97 1.03
N GLU A 24 9.66 -16.43 1.64
CA GLU A 24 10.37 -15.64 2.64
C GLU A 24 10.92 -14.35 2.00
N ILE A 25 10.63 -13.22 2.66
CA ILE A 25 11.02 -11.88 2.23
C ILE A 25 12.28 -11.46 2.98
N ILE A 26 13.28 -10.99 2.24
CA ILE A 26 14.52 -10.46 2.79
C ILE A 26 14.77 -9.04 2.30
N HIS A 27 15.51 -8.27 3.10
CA HIS A 27 16.02 -6.96 2.72
C HIS A 27 17.53 -7.04 2.50
N ASP A 28 17.96 -6.65 1.31
CA ASP A 28 19.32 -6.81 0.83
C ASP A 28 19.91 -5.47 0.35
N ALA A 29 20.93 -5.00 1.04
CA ALA A 29 21.68 -3.80 0.71
C ALA A 29 22.63 -4.06 -0.48
N GLY A 30 22.32 -3.42 -1.59
CA GLY A 30 23.01 -3.54 -2.87
C GLY A 30 22.39 -4.58 -3.81
N CYS A 31 21.29 -5.22 -3.42
CA CYS A 31 20.58 -6.22 -4.24
C CYS A 31 21.47 -7.41 -4.67
N ARG A 32 22.47 -7.73 -3.83
CA ARG A 32 23.49 -8.74 -4.07
C ARG A 32 22.96 -10.16 -4.12
N LEU A 33 21.80 -10.43 -3.54
CA LEU A 33 21.17 -11.75 -3.46
C LEU A 33 20.23 -12.02 -4.64
N THR A 34 19.85 -11.02 -5.44
CA THR A 34 18.93 -11.23 -6.57
C THR A 34 19.52 -12.22 -7.57
N GLY A 35 18.81 -13.32 -7.83
CA GLY A 35 19.25 -14.44 -8.68
C GLY A 35 20.11 -15.49 -7.98
N HIS A 36 20.54 -15.28 -6.73
CA HIS A 36 21.22 -16.30 -5.94
C HIS A 36 20.23 -17.32 -5.38
N LYS A 37 20.71 -18.56 -5.15
CA LYS A 37 19.89 -19.64 -4.56
C LYS A 37 19.55 -19.32 -3.11
N CYS A 38 18.26 -19.38 -2.77
CA CYS A 38 17.76 -19.32 -1.40
C CYS A 38 17.38 -20.71 -0.86
N GLY A 39 17.39 -21.74 -1.70
CA GLY A 39 17.33 -23.15 -1.33
C GLY A 39 17.39 -24.06 -2.56
N ILE A 40 17.11 -25.36 -2.39
CA ILE A 40 17.09 -26.33 -3.51
C ILE A 40 15.95 -25.96 -4.47
N ASN A 41 16.30 -25.68 -5.73
CA ASN A 41 15.37 -25.23 -6.78
C ASN A 41 14.67 -23.89 -6.49
N MET A 42 15.28 -23.03 -5.67
CA MET A 42 14.73 -21.73 -5.32
C MET A 42 15.77 -20.61 -5.45
N ILE A 43 15.36 -19.45 -5.95
CA ILE A 43 16.19 -18.25 -6.12
C ILE A 43 15.53 -17.02 -5.51
N PHE A 44 16.32 -16.03 -5.09
CA PHE A 44 15.79 -14.74 -4.70
C PHE A 44 15.35 -13.93 -5.93
N LYS A 45 14.09 -13.51 -5.94
CA LYS A 45 13.49 -12.64 -6.96
C LYS A 45 13.20 -11.27 -6.36
N LEU A 46 13.59 -10.21 -7.07
CA LEU A 46 13.37 -8.83 -6.65
C LEU A 46 11.86 -8.49 -6.60
N ILE A 47 11.36 -8.05 -5.44
CA ILE A 47 9.98 -7.55 -5.26
C ILE A 47 9.95 -6.04 -5.51
N SER A 48 10.80 -5.32 -4.79
CA SER A 48 10.90 -3.87 -4.89
C SER A 48 12.33 -3.42 -4.66
N GLN A 49 12.67 -2.30 -5.30
CA GLN A 49 13.95 -1.65 -5.14
C GLN A 49 13.67 -0.22 -4.73
N GLY A 50 14.25 0.20 -3.62
CA GLY A 50 14.30 1.60 -3.27
C GLY A 50 15.73 2.12 -3.21
N ILE A 51 15.84 3.44 -3.30
CA ILE A 51 17.12 4.14 -3.26
C ILE A 51 17.09 4.97 -1.99
N THR A 52 17.88 4.59 -0.97
CA THR A 52 17.99 5.40 0.25
C THR A 52 18.98 6.52 -0.01
N TYR A 53 18.48 7.66 -0.50
CA TYR A 53 19.30 8.86 -0.52
C TYR A 53 19.69 9.22 0.92
N PRO A 54 20.99 9.47 1.21
CA PRO A 54 22.02 9.91 0.27
C PRO A 54 23.13 8.88 -0.02
N SER A 55 22.97 7.63 0.41
CA SER A 55 23.94 6.57 0.13
C SER A 55 23.49 5.82 -1.13
N ILE A 56 24.38 5.52 -2.07
CA ILE A 56 24.07 4.66 -3.24
C ILE A 56 23.92 3.19 -2.78
N SER A 57 23.34 2.98 -1.60
CA SER A 57 22.90 1.70 -1.10
C SER A 57 21.50 1.51 -1.66
N ARG A 58 21.41 0.81 -2.79
CA ARG A 58 20.12 0.27 -3.24
C ARG A 58 19.64 -0.68 -2.16
N TYR A 59 18.47 -0.48 -1.60
CA TYR A 59 17.86 -1.53 -0.76
C TYR A 59 16.89 -2.28 -1.66
N CYS A 60 17.03 -3.59 -1.67
CA CYS A 60 16.14 -4.46 -2.41
C CYS A 60 15.36 -5.32 -1.42
N THR A 61 14.05 -5.31 -1.55
CA THR A 61 13.18 -6.31 -0.95
C THR A 61 13.08 -7.46 -1.94
N GLN A 62 13.51 -8.65 -1.55
CA GLN A 62 13.55 -9.83 -2.41
C GLN A 62 12.74 -10.96 -1.77
N ARG A 63 12.16 -11.84 -2.58
CA ARG A 63 11.39 -13.01 -2.17
C ARG A 63 12.07 -14.28 -2.64
N CYS A 64 12.17 -15.29 -1.80
CA CYS A 64 12.59 -16.63 -2.23
C CYS A 64 11.46 -17.31 -3.04
N VAL A 65 11.72 -17.62 -4.31
CA VAL A 65 10.74 -18.23 -5.23
C VAL A 65 11.35 -19.42 -5.96
N CYS A 66 10.54 -20.28 -6.58
CA CYS A 66 11.02 -21.37 -7.41
C CYS A 66 11.90 -20.88 -8.58
N GLU A 67 13.00 -21.58 -8.85
CA GLU A 67 13.95 -21.27 -9.94
C GLU A 67 13.34 -21.49 -11.34
N SER A 68 12.32 -22.36 -11.43
CA SER A 68 11.58 -22.72 -12.64
C SER A 68 10.12 -22.99 -12.31
N GLU A 69 9.23 -22.79 -13.29
CA GLU A 69 7.80 -23.17 -13.21
C GLU A 69 7.61 -24.71 -13.14
N GLU A 70 8.65 -25.49 -13.45
CA GLU A 70 8.66 -26.96 -13.31
C GLU A 70 8.63 -27.43 -11.84
N PHE A 71 8.80 -26.52 -10.87
CA PHE A 71 8.82 -26.85 -9.46
C PHE A 71 7.47 -26.46 -8.77
N VAL A 72 6.82 -27.46 -8.15
CA VAL A 72 5.60 -27.55 -7.28
C VAL A 72 5.62 -27.26 -5.74
N ALA A 73 5.10 -26.13 -5.19
CA ALA A 73 5.09 -25.74 -3.74
C ALA A 73 4.70 -26.89 -2.79
N LYS A 74 5.68 -27.67 -2.32
CA LYS A 74 5.47 -28.69 -1.27
C LYS A 74 6.30 -28.37 -0.04
N THR A 75 5.65 -28.43 1.11
CA THR A 75 6.19 -28.18 2.44
C THR A 75 7.55 -28.88 2.63
N PHE A 76 8.63 -28.08 2.64
CA PHE A 76 10.02 -28.41 2.99
C PHE A 76 10.93 -29.16 2.00
N HIS A 77 10.50 -29.61 0.81
CA HIS A 77 11.41 -30.12 -0.25
C HIS A 77 10.74 -30.24 -1.63
N TRP A 78 11.56 -30.14 -2.70
CA TRP A 78 11.14 -30.26 -4.10
C TRP A 78 11.74 -31.49 -4.78
N SER A 79 10.91 -32.28 -5.45
CA SER A 79 11.31 -33.38 -6.34
C SER A 79 11.08 -32.98 -7.80
N VAL A 80 11.96 -33.45 -8.70
CA VAL A 80 11.80 -33.30 -10.16
C VAL A 80 10.66 -34.21 -10.64
N ASP A 81 9.76 -33.67 -11.45
CA ASP A 81 8.75 -34.45 -12.15
C ASP A 81 9.37 -35.03 -13.44
N TYR A 82 9.53 -36.36 -13.50
CA TYR A 82 10.11 -37.06 -14.65
C TYR A 82 9.06 -37.92 -15.36
N GLY A 83 8.67 -37.52 -16.57
CA GLY A 83 8.03 -38.38 -17.60
C GLY A 83 6.54 -38.09 -17.81
N ILE A 84 6.01 -37.86 -19.02
CA ILE A 84 6.40 -38.29 -20.37
C ILE A 84 5.91 -37.24 -21.40
N MET A 85 6.75 -36.91 -22.39
CA MET A 85 6.47 -36.02 -23.52
C MET A 85 5.37 -36.55 -24.44
N THR A 86 4.48 -35.67 -24.94
CA THR A 86 4.28 -35.42 -26.39
C THR A 86 3.39 -34.19 -26.64
N THR A 87 4.05 -33.09 -27.03
CA THR A 87 3.67 -32.10 -28.08
C THR A 87 2.19 -31.81 -28.37
N THR A 88 1.71 -30.60 -28.03
CA THR A 88 1.21 -29.56 -28.98
C THR A 88 0.85 -28.25 -28.28
N PHE A 89 1.57 -27.18 -28.67
CA PHE A 89 1.25 -25.75 -28.72
C PHE A 89 -0.20 -25.28 -28.37
N ILE A 90 -0.33 -24.28 -27.48
CA ILE A 90 -0.84 -22.89 -27.73
C ILE A 90 -0.97 -22.15 -26.36
N PRO A 91 -0.52 -20.87 -26.24
CA PRO A 91 -0.37 -20.16 -24.96
C PRO A 91 -1.62 -19.32 -24.62
N HIS A 92 -2.03 -19.26 -23.35
CA HIS A 92 -2.75 -18.14 -22.69
C HIS A 92 -3.37 -18.63 -21.37
N LEU A 93 -2.79 -18.29 -20.21
CA LEU A 93 -3.47 -18.36 -18.90
C LEU A 93 -2.66 -17.59 -17.85
N TRP A 94 -2.66 -16.26 -17.97
CA TRP A 94 -2.23 -15.33 -16.93
C TRP A 94 -3.45 -14.51 -16.52
N PHE A 95 -4.39 -15.14 -15.81
CA PHE A 95 -5.52 -14.50 -15.13
C PHE A 95 -5.98 -15.46 -14.01
N LEU A 96 -5.27 -15.46 -12.90
CA LEU A 96 -5.84 -15.86 -11.61
C LEU A 96 -5.72 -14.64 -10.71
N ASP A 97 -6.81 -13.86 -10.73
CA ASP A 97 -7.12 -12.85 -9.74
C ASP A 97 -7.08 -13.50 -8.35
N PHE A 98 -6.11 -13.10 -7.53
CA PHE A 98 -6.23 -13.24 -6.09
C PHE A 98 -7.36 -12.33 -5.62
N GLN A 99 -8.59 -12.83 -5.66
CA GLN A 99 -9.75 -12.16 -5.10
C GLN A 99 -9.67 -12.25 -3.57
N TYR A 100 -8.92 -11.32 -2.96
CA TYR A 100 -9.03 -11.03 -1.54
C TYR A 100 -10.41 -10.39 -1.31
N CYS A 101 -11.37 -11.16 -0.80
CA CYS A 101 -12.64 -10.61 -0.35
C CYS A 101 -12.43 -9.88 1.00
N PRO A 102 -12.60 -8.55 1.08
CA PRO A 102 -12.58 -7.87 2.36
C PRO A 102 -13.75 -8.36 3.23
N ARG A 103 -13.50 -8.54 4.53
CA ARG A 103 -14.54 -8.90 5.50
C ARG A 103 -15.62 -7.82 5.54
N LEU A 104 -16.86 -8.20 5.83
CA LEU A 104 -17.98 -7.26 5.89
C LEU A 104 -17.82 -6.17 6.97
N ARG A 105 -17.00 -6.43 8.00
CA ARG A 105 -16.69 -5.50 9.09
C ARG A 105 -15.28 -5.75 9.61
N TYR A 106 -14.51 -4.67 9.74
CA TYR A 106 -13.21 -4.63 10.41
C TYR A 106 -13.37 -4.01 11.79
N ASN A 107 -12.53 -4.40 12.74
CA ASN A 107 -12.45 -3.70 14.01
C ASN A 107 -11.77 -2.34 13.82
N MET A 108 -12.13 -1.36 14.66
CA MET A 108 -11.36 -0.12 14.76
C MET A 108 -9.91 -0.51 15.14
N ASP A 109 -8.94 0.03 14.40
CA ASP A 109 -7.50 -0.26 14.52
C ASP A 109 -7.03 -1.63 13.97
N GLU A 110 -7.87 -2.35 13.22
CA GLU A 110 -7.44 -3.57 12.50
C GLU A 110 -6.60 -3.21 11.28
N GLU A 111 -5.33 -3.63 11.27
CA GLU A 111 -4.43 -3.47 10.12
C GLU A 111 -4.65 -4.57 9.09
N ILE A 112 -4.65 -4.19 7.81
CA ILE A 112 -4.68 -5.12 6.69
C ILE A 112 -3.53 -4.83 5.72
N THR A 113 -3.06 -5.88 5.05
CA THR A 113 -2.10 -5.72 3.95
C THR A 113 -2.86 -5.53 2.65
N ASP A 114 -2.80 -4.32 2.10
CA ASP A 114 -3.41 -3.95 0.83
C ASP A 114 -2.32 -3.58 -0.19
N LEU A 115 -2.07 -4.50 -1.13
CA LEU A 115 -1.05 -4.31 -2.16
C LEU A 115 -1.48 -3.21 -3.13
N GLY A 116 -0.90 -2.02 -2.93
CA GLY A 116 -1.14 -0.84 -3.73
C GLY A 116 -2.23 0.08 -3.20
N CYS A 117 -2.59 0.00 -1.92
CA CYS A 117 -3.52 0.91 -1.25
C CYS A 117 -4.88 1.04 -1.97
N ARG A 118 -5.37 -0.03 -2.58
CA ARG A 118 -6.62 -0.07 -3.37
C ARG A 118 -7.87 0.10 -2.51
N LEU A 119 -7.79 -0.21 -1.22
CA LEU A 119 -8.88 -0.14 -0.26
C LEU A 119 -8.95 1.21 0.46
N THR A 120 -7.96 2.10 0.30
CA THR A 120 -7.99 3.44 0.90
C THR A 120 -9.28 4.20 0.54
N GLY A 121 -9.97 4.69 1.57
CA GLY A 121 -11.25 5.40 1.45
C GLY A 121 -12.48 4.48 1.36
N PHE A 122 -12.32 3.17 1.19
CA PHE A 122 -13.45 2.23 1.21
C PHE A 122 -13.97 2.04 2.63
N LYS A 123 -15.29 1.91 2.78
CA LYS A 123 -15.93 1.66 4.08
C LYS A 123 -15.54 0.27 4.60
N CYS A 124 -14.91 0.22 5.76
CA CYS A 124 -14.55 -1.01 6.46
C CYS A 124 -15.49 -1.30 7.66
N GLY A 125 -16.48 -0.43 7.92
CA GLY A 125 -17.54 -0.64 8.89
C GLY A 125 -18.44 0.59 9.06
N LYS A 126 -19.30 0.59 10.10
CA LYS A 126 -20.20 1.72 10.37
C LYS A 126 -19.37 2.92 10.84
N ASN A 127 -19.33 3.98 10.03
CA ASN A 127 -18.50 5.18 10.25
C ASN A 127 -16.98 4.91 10.23
N MET A 128 -16.53 3.84 9.57
CA MET A 128 -15.11 3.51 9.43
C MET A 128 -14.76 3.40 7.95
N VAL A 129 -13.57 3.86 7.59
CA VAL A 129 -12.97 3.73 6.26
C VAL A 129 -11.55 3.21 6.43
N PHE A 130 -11.06 2.44 5.46
CA PHE A 130 -9.64 2.12 5.43
C PHE A 130 -8.85 3.37 5.13
N VAL A 131 -7.77 3.53 5.87
CA VAL A 131 -6.78 4.57 5.66
C VAL A 131 -5.42 3.89 5.59
N PRO A 132 -4.51 4.35 4.72
CA PRO A 132 -3.15 3.85 4.70
C PRO A 132 -2.59 3.97 6.12
N VAL A 133 -1.89 2.93 6.57
CA VAL A 133 -1.19 2.94 7.86
C VAL A 133 -0.29 4.19 7.94
N GLU A 134 0.31 4.61 6.82
CA GLU A 134 1.09 5.85 6.69
C GLU A 134 0.31 7.16 6.90
N GLU A 135 -1.02 7.21 6.70
CA GLU A 135 -1.84 8.40 7.01
C GLU A 135 -2.19 8.52 8.50
N PHE A 136 -2.13 7.42 9.27
CA PHE A 136 -2.36 7.45 10.72
C PHE A 136 -1.15 7.98 11.51
N PHE A 137 0.00 8.10 10.85
CA PHE A 137 1.25 8.52 11.44
C PHE A 137 1.48 10.04 11.18
N TRP A 138 1.55 10.82 12.26
CA TRP A 138 2.12 12.20 12.34
C TRP A 138 1.31 13.42 11.86
N TYR A 139 -0.01 13.42 11.78
CA TYR A 139 -0.71 14.66 11.36
C TYR A 139 -0.95 15.67 12.49
N CYS A 140 0.06 16.50 12.68
CA CYS A 140 -0.02 17.82 13.27
C CYS A 140 0.28 18.83 12.15
N ASP A 141 -0.68 19.71 11.84
CA ASP A 141 -0.61 20.58 10.66
C ASP A 141 0.60 21.52 10.77
N GLY A 142 1.57 21.37 9.85
CA GLY A 142 2.85 22.07 9.89
C GLY A 142 3.75 21.75 11.10
N GLY A 143 3.61 20.59 11.72
CA GLY A 143 4.35 20.20 12.93
C GLY A 143 3.75 20.73 14.25
N TYR A 144 2.58 21.38 14.18
CA TYR A 144 1.87 21.90 15.35
C TYR A 144 0.60 21.10 15.63
N CYS A 145 0.54 20.52 16.82
CA CYS A 145 -0.59 19.75 17.29
C CYS A 145 -1.54 20.66 18.09
N SER A 146 -2.84 20.43 17.94
CA SER A 146 -3.81 20.95 18.88
C SER A 146 -3.55 20.38 20.27
N LEU A 147 -3.77 21.19 21.30
CA LEU A 147 -3.66 20.75 22.70
C LEU A 147 -4.54 19.51 22.93
N GLY A 148 -4.01 18.48 23.58
CA GLY A 148 -4.68 17.20 23.81
C GLY A 148 -4.62 16.21 22.63
N LYS A 149 -4.10 16.61 21.46
CA LYS A 149 -3.91 15.70 20.32
C LYS A 149 -2.90 14.61 20.69
N GLN A 150 -3.28 13.36 20.43
CA GLN A 150 -2.44 12.18 20.61
C GLN A 150 -1.70 11.88 19.31
N VAL A 151 -0.44 11.46 19.42
CA VAL A 151 0.39 10.97 18.32
C VAL A 151 1.03 9.64 18.71
N PHE A 152 1.22 8.77 17.73
CA PHE A 152 1.99 7.54 17.85
C PHE A 152 3.41 7.80 17.37
N ASP A 153 4.37 7.57 18.25
CA ASP A 153 5.78 7.87 18.01
C ASP A 153 6.66 6.64 18.26
N TYR A 154 7.42 6.26 17.25
CA TYR A 154 8.31 5.10 17.30
C TYR A 154 9.56 5.45 18.12
N GLY A 155 9.77 4.75 19.23
CA GLY A 155 10.88 5.01 20.16
C GLY A 155 10.76 6.33 20.96
N CYS A 156 9.59 6.96 21.02
CA CYS A 156 9.34 8.17 21.82
C CYS A 156 10.27 9.36 21.52
N MET A 157 10.69 9.54 20.26
CA MET A 157 11.62 10.60 19.85
C MET A 157 11.09 12.03 20.04
N LEU A 158 9.79 12.25 20.08
CA LEU A 158 9.19 13.58 20.26
C LEU A 158 9.09 14.02 21.72
N THR A 159 9.30 13.15 22.71
CA THR A 159 9.06 13.49 24.12
C THR A 159 9.87 14.73 24.52
N GLY A 160 9.18 15.77 24.98
CA GLY A 160 9.78 17.06 25.34
C GLY A 160 10.04 18.02 24.17
N LEU A 161 9.81 17.61 22.92
CA LEU A 161 9.83 18.51 21.77
C LEU A 161 8.58 19.40 21.73
N PRO A 162 8.69 20.62 21.18
CA PRO A 162 7.56 21.52 21.05
C PRO A 162 6.53 20.98 20.04
N CYS A 163 5.27 20.96 20.45
CA CYS A 163 4.13 20.62 19.59
C CYS A 163 3.20 21.82 19.35
N GLY A 164 3.53 23.00 19.90
CA GLY A 164 2.64 24.16 19.95
C GLY A 164 3.28 25.34 20.69
N THR A 165 2.68 26.53 20.57
CA THR A 165 3.12 27.69 21.36
C THR A 165 2.85 27.43 22.84
N ASN A 166 3.93 27.31 23.63
CA ASN A 166 3.91 26.88 25.03
C ASN A 166 3.37 25.45 25.24
N MET A 167 3.55 24.56 24.26
CA MET A 167 3.13 23.16 24.34
C MET A 167 4.31 22.22 24.02
N ILE A 168 4.33 21.05 24.64
CA ILE A 168 5.31 19.97 24.39
C ILE A 168 4.61 18.63 24.27
N PHE A 169 5.24 17.70 23.55
CA PHE A 169 4.83 16.30 23.57
C PHE A 169 5.21 15.64 24.89
N ASP A 170 4.28 14.88 25.44
CA ASP A 170 4.43 14.13 26.69
C ASP A 170 3.99 12.69 26.51
N THR A 171 4.81 11.74 26.92
CA THR A 171 4.49 10.31 26.80
C THR A 171 3.40 9.95 27.80
N MET A 172 2.23 9.55 27.31
CA MET A 172 1.11 9.10 28.16
C MET A 172 1.21 7.63 28.54
N ASN A 173 1.56 6.79 27.57
CA ASN A 173 1.66 5.36 27.81
C ASN A 173 2.83 4.77 27.01
N ASN A 174 3.69 4.06 27.73
CA ASN A 174 4.85 3.37 27.18
C ASN A 174 4.49 1.88 27.03
N ASN A 175 3.67 1.56 26.02
CA ASN A 175 3.01 0.26 25.93
C ASN A 175 3.89 -0.85 25.30
N SER A 176 5.07 -0.52 24.77
CA SER A 176 6.10 -1.47 24.37
C SER A 176 7.42 -0.73 24.07
N THR A 177 8.54 -1.43 23.92
CA THR A 177 9.85 -0.83 23.59
C THR A 177 9.91 -0.18 22.21
N GLU A 178 8.92 -0.38 21.35
CA GLU A 178 8.97 0.07 19.94
C GLU A 178 8.12 1.32 19.67
N PHE A 179 6.98 1.50 20.33
CA PHE A 179 6.12 2.66 20.11
C PHE A 179 5.55 3.19 21.42
N CYS A 180 5.29 4.50 21.46
CA CYS A 180 4.53 5.11 22.54
C CYS A 180 3.50 6.10 22.04
N ILE A 181 2.50 6.32 22.88
CA ILE A 181 1.48 7.33 22.67
C ILE A 181 1.93 8.58 23.41
N GLN A 182 2.10 9.67 22.67
CA GLN A 182 2.37 10.99 23.25
C GLN A 182 1.20 11.92 23.04
N VAL A 183 1.04 12.88 23.95
CA VAL A 183 0.02 13.93 23.88
C VAL A 183 0.68 15.30 23.86
N CYS A 184 0.13 16.21 23.06
CA CYS A 184 0.52 17.61 23.12
C CYS A 184 -0.10 18.29 24.36
N LYS A 185 0.72 18.70 25.33
CA LYS A 185 0.27 19.35 26.58
C LYS A 185 1.01 20.67 26.82
N CYS A 186 0.56 21.49 27.78
CA CYS A 186 1.29 22.71 28.13
C CYS A 186 2.71 22.40 28.64
N ALA A 187 3.69 23.17 28.15
CA ALA A 187 5.13 22.93 28.31
C ALA A 187 5.60 22.89 29.78
N ALA A 188 4.88 23.55 30.67
CA ALA A 188 5.22 23.63 32.08
C ALA A 188 3.98 23.90 32.94
N ASN A 189 4.09 23.58 34.23
CA ASN A 189 3.00 23.66 35.21
C ASN A 189 2.54 25.11 35.50
N ASP A 190 3.30 26.11 35.04
CA ASP A 190 2.99 27.53 35.10
C ASP A 190 2.08 28.00 33.95
N TYR A 191 1.68 27.11 33.03
CA TYR A 191 0.67 27.36 32.02
C TYR A 191 -0.66 26.69 32.36
N THR A 192 -1.75 27.37 32.08
CA THR A 192 -3.13 26.87 32.16
C THR A 192 -3.73 26.81 30.76
N GLU A 193 -4.43 25.71 30.50
CA GLU A 193 -5.25 25.55 29.32
C GLU A 193 -6.47 26.48 29.40
N ILE A 194 -6.62 27.34 28.40
CA ILE A 194 -7.80 28.19 28.20
C ILE A 194 -8.12 28.16 26.70
N ASN A 195 -9.30 27.66 26.34
CA ASN A 195 -9.78 27.58 24.95
C ASN A 195 -8.80 26.88 23.99
N GLY A 196 -8.24 25.73 24.41
CA GLY A 196 -7.29 24.95 23.60
C GLY A 196 -5.92 25.62 23.41
N ARG A 197 -5.59 26.64 24.21
CA ARG A 197 -4.30 27.33 24.20
C ARG A 197 -3.68 27.36 25.60
N CYS A 198 -2.35 27.31 25.65
CA CYS A 198 -1.59 27.39 26.89
C CYS A 198 -1.27 28.84 27.24
N HIS A 199 -1.92 29.36 28.29
CA HIS A 199 -1.73 30.70 28.83
C HIS A 199 -0.93 30.65 30.12
N LYS A 200 0.11 31.49 30.24
CA LYS A 200 0.90 31.58 31.48
C LYS A 200 0.02 32.08 32.63
N LYS A 201 0.01 31.39 33.78
CA LYS A 201 -0.63 31.86 35.01
C LYS A 201 -0.05 33.23 35.36
N GLY A 202 -0.92 34.22 35.47
CA GLY A 202 -0.54 35.64 35.44
C GLY A 202 0.50 36.04 36.48
N ASN A 203 1.63 36.55 36.00
CA ASN A 203 2.32 37.68 36.58
C ASN A 203 2.46 38.76 35.50
N ILE A 204 1.83 39.90 35.77
CA ILE A 204 1.88 41.14 34.98
C ILE A 204 3.26 41.76 35.22
N ALA A 205 4.26 41.44 34.40
CA ALA A 205 5.44 42.25 34.08
C ALA A 205 6.44 41.45 33.22
N ASP A 206 6.81 42.05 32.09
CA ASP A 206 8.04 41.85 31.32
C ASP A 206 8.40 40.48 30.69
N LYS A 207 8.40 40.50 29.35
CA LYS A 207 9.55 40.26 28.46
C LYS A 207 10.40 39.00 28.73
N TYR A 208 10.52 38.18 27.69
CA TYR A 208 11.38 36.99 27.49
C TYR A 208 10.79 35.63 27.87
N PHE A 209 10.53 34.82 26.84
CA PHE A 209 10.53 33.36 26.92
C PHE A 209 11.15 32.81 25.62
N VAL A 210 12.48 32.88 25.53
CA VAL A 210 13.32 32.16 24.55
C VAL A 210 14.45 31.50 25.34
N GLU A 211 14.12 30.58 26.25
CA GLU A 211 15.15 29.95 27.08
C GLU A 211 14.67 28.66 27.75
N LYS A 212 14.52 27.58 26.97
CA LYS A 212 14.78 26.21 27.47
C LYS A 212 14.91 25.11 26.40
N ILE A 213 15.49 25.41 25.24
CA ILE A 213 16.32 24.39 24.57
C ILE A 213 17.66 24.51 25.30
N SER A 214 18.04 23.50 26.07
CA SER A 214 19.33 23.47 26.78
C SER A 214 20.44 23.79 25.77
N ARG A 215 20.98 25.01 25.83
CA ARG A 215 21.86 25.60 24.80
C ARG A 215 23.19 24.86 24.76
N LYS A 216 23.25 23.74 24.05
CA LYS A 216 24.49 23.34 23.41
C LYS A 216 24.79 24.42 22.37
N SER A 217 25.74 25.31 22.69
CA SER A 217 26.25 26.27 21.72
C SER A 217 26.82 25.50 20.54
N PHE A 218 26.30 25.74 19.33
CA PHE A 218 26.86 25.14 18.13
C PHE A 218 28.18 25.84 17.82
N MET A 219 29.19 25.09 17.39
CA MET A 219 30.42 25.68 16.87
C MET A 219 30.19 26.15 15.42
N VAL A 220 30.92 27.18 14.97
CA VAL A 220 30.85 27.58 13.56
C VAL A 220 31.23 26.38 12.68
N GLY A 221 30.41 26.12 11.67
CA GLY A 221 30.57 25.01 10.74
C GLY A 221 29.91 23.70 11.16
N GLN A 222 29.26 23.65 12.33
CA GLN A 222 28.46 22.49 12.73
C GLN A 222 27.19 22.40 11.89
N ILE A 223 26.87 21.20 11.42
CA ILE A 223 25.73 20.90 10.56
C ILE A 223 24.61 20.27 11.41
N PHE A 224 23.38 20.67 11.13
CA PHE A 224 22.17 20.28 11.84
C PHE A 224 21.07 19.95 10.82
N ASP A 225 20.27 18.93 11.10
CA ASP A 225 19.15 18.52 10.25
C ASP A 225 17.86 19.14 10.81
N ASP A 226 17.21 19.99 10.02
CA ASP A 226 16.10 20.86 10.40
C ASP A 226 14.89 20.58 9.51
N PHE A 227 13.96 19.77 10.02
CA PHE A 227 12.68 19.48 9.36
C PHE A 227 11.86 20.77 9.29
N GLY A 228 11.38 21.14 8.11
CA GLY A 228 10.64 22.38 7.85
C GLY A 228 11.49 23.65 7.77
N CYS A 229 12.83 23.55 7.85
CA CYS A 229 13.74 24.69 7.75
C CYS A 229 13.50 25.82 8.79
N PHE A 230 12.81 25.51 9.90
CA PHE A 230 12.35 26.48 10.91
C PHE A 230 13.48 27.20 11.66
N SER A 231 14.65 26.59 11.73
CA SER A 231 15.83 27.15 12.37
C SER A 231 16.57 28.16 11.49
N THR A 232 16.14 28.39 10.24
CA THR A 232 16.78 29.35 9.34
C THR A 232 16.83 30.75 9.97
N HIS A 233 18.03 31.34 10.03
CA HIS A 233 18.32 32.62 10.68
C HIS A 233 18.20 32.64 12.22
N VAL A 234 17.89 31.51 12.87
CA VAL A 234 17.89 31.39 14.33
C VAL A 234 19.33 31.42 14.85
N LYS A 235 19.55 32.12 15.97
CA LYS A 235 20.86 32.28 16.59
C LYS A 235 21.38 30.93 17.12
N CYS A 236 22.46 30.42 16.53
CA CYS A 236 23.13 29.19 16.95
C CYS A 236 24.39 29.42 17.83
N GLY A 237 24.84 30.68 17.97
CA GLY A 237 26.01 31.07 18.76
C GLY A 237 26.23 32.59 18.83
N LYS A 238 27.35 33.04 19.44
CA LYS A 238 27.75 34.47 19.43
C LYS A 238 28.13 34.88 18.00
N ASN A 239 27.43 35.86 17.44
CA ASN A 239 27.58 36.32 16.04
C ASN A 239 27.31 35.25 14.98
N MET A 240 26.56 34.20 15.33
CA MET A 240 26.24 33.09 14.44
C MET A 240 24.73 32.92 14.29
N ALA A 241 24.31 32.43 13.13
CA ALA A 241 22.95 31.99 12.85
C ALA A 241 22.96 30.73 11.98
N PHE A 242 21.92 29.91 12.07
CA PHE A 242 21.75 28.80 11.15
C PHE A 242 21.45 29.33 9.75
N SER A 243 22.11 28.71 8.76
CA SER A 243 21.96 29.03 7.36
C SER A 243 21.79 27.71 6.58
N PRO A 244 20.77 27.58 5.71
CA PRO A 244 20.54 26.37 4.94
C PRO A 244 21.70 26.09 3.97
N ILE A 245 22.17 24.85 3.97
CA ILE A 245 23.16 24.31 3.03
C ILE A 245 22.46 23.60 1.87
N VAL A 246 21.45 22.78 2.21
CA VAL A 246 20.66 21.98 1.29
C VAL A 246 19.21 22.07 1.72
N GLN A 247 18.33 22.41 0.79
CA GLN A 247 16.89 22.47 0.97
C GLN A 247 16.28 21.39 0.08
N PHE A 248 15.66 20.39 0.69
CA PHE A 248 14.98 19.30 0.01
C PHE A 248 13.52 19.71 -0.17
N HIS A 249 13.16 20.10 -1.39
CA HIS A 249 11.77 20.30 -1.77
C HIS A 249 11.21 19.00 -2.36
N ASN A 250 10.05 18.55 -1.88
CA ASN A 250 9.20 17.56 -2.58
C ASN A 250 9.93 16.27 -3.00
N ILE A 251 10.28 15.44 -2.02
CA ILE A 251 10.72 14.06 -2.30
C ILE A 251 9.48 13.29 -2.76
N SER A 252 9.34 13.13 -4.08
CA SER A 252 8.20 12.54 -4.78
C SER A 252 7.72 11.23 -4.15
N GLY A 253 6.44 11.18 -3.75
CA GLY A 253 5.73 10.00 -3.24
C GLY A 253 5.47 9.98 -1.73
N LEU A 254 6.07 10.90 -0.99
CA LEU A 254 5.97 11.02 0.46
C LEU A 254 5.53 12.45 0.77
N ILE A 255 4.46 12.65 1.56
CA ILE A 255 3.89 13.96 1.95
C ILE A 255 4.81 14.71 2.95
N TRP A 256 6.12 14.69 2.71
CA TRP A 256 7.10 15.21 3.65
C TRP A 256 7.43 16.64 3.27
N HIS A 257 7.08 17.52 4.21
CA HIS A 257 7.45 18.93 4.22
C HIS A 257 8.96 19.11 3.99
N GLU A 258 9.28 20.27 3.45
CA GLU A 258 10.62 20.75 3.17
C GLU A 258 11.62 20.38 4.27
N LYS A 259 12.69 19.65 3.93
CA LYS A 259 13.76 19.31 4.89
C LYS A 259 14.97 20.18 4.60
N CYS A 260 15.60 20.75 5.62
CA CYS A 260 16.84 21.51 5.46
C CYS A 260 18.00 20.89 6.22
N LEU A 261 19.14 20.73 5.56
CA LEU A 261 20.42 20.64 6.27
C LEU A 261 20.95 22.06 6.47
N GLN A 262 21.16 22.48 7.70
CA GLN A 262 21.61 23.83 8.06
C GLN A 262 22.99 23.82 8.69
N ARG A 263 23.81 24.84 8.41
CA ARG A 263 25.12 25.09 9.01
C ARG A 263 25.03 26.26 9.96
N CYS A 264 25.57 26.12 11.17
CA CYS A 264 25.81 27.27 12.02
C CYS A 264 26.91 28.15 11.40
N SER A 265 26.54 29.31 10.86
CA SER A 265 27.40 30.21 10.09
C SER A 265 27.42 31.61 10.69
N CYS A 266 28.35 32.46 10.27
CA CYS A 266 28.37 33.85 10.71
C CYS A 266 27.10 34.58 10.28
N ARG A 267 26.49 35.32 11.21
CA ARG A 267 25.12 35.86 11.06
C ARG A 267 24.97 36.84 9.88
N ASN A 268 26.05 37.51 9.51
CA ASN A 268 26.13 38.41 8.36
C ASN A 268 27.61 38.57 7.93
N ASP A 269 27.80 39.31 6.85
CA ASP A 269 29.08 39.62 6.20
C ASP A 269 30.04 40.49 7.03
N LYS A 270 29.57 41.11 8.13
CA LYS A 270 30.42 41.82 9.09
C LYS A 270 31.34 40.88 9.86
N TYR A 271 31.02 39.59 9.93
CA TYR A 271 31.82 38.61 10.64
C TYR A 271 32.49 37.62 9.67
N ILE A 272 33.70 37.19 9.99
CA ILE A 272 34.43 36.13 9.29
C ILE A 272 34.61 34.93 10.22
N GLU A 273 34.51 33.75 9.61
CA GLU A 273 34.80 32.49 10.29
C GLU A 273 36.33 32.38 10.48
N HIS A 274 36.77 32.40 11.73
CA HIS A 274 38.18 32.21 12.12
C HIS A 274 38.23 31.30 13.33
N ASN A 275 39.01 30.20 13.27
CA ASN A 275 39.15 29.23 14.36
C ASN A 275 37.81 28.72 14.95
N LYS A 276 36.81 28.44 14.09
CA LYS A 276 35.45 27.99 14.49
C LYS A 276 34.64 29.03 15.29
N GLU A 277 35.03 30.30 15.23
CA GLU A 277 34.31 31.43 15.81
C GLU A 277 34.03 32.49 14.73
N CYS A 278 33.06 33.37 14.98
CA CYS A 278 32.73 34.49 14.12
C CYS A 278 33.27 35.79 14.71
N ILE A 279 34.39 36.26 14.17
CA ILE A 279 35.07 37.51 14.56
C ILE A 279 34.67 38.64 13.60
N GLU A 280 34.57 39.86 14.12
CA GLU A 280 34.22 41.03 13.31
C GLU A 280 35.37 41.37 12.34
N ARG A 281 35.05 41.69 11.09
CA ARG A 281 36.03 42.17 10.11
C ARG A 281 36.54 43.53 10.57
N THR A 282 37.74 43.60 11.14
CA THR A 282 38.48 44.85 11.25
C THR A 282 38.99 45.24 9.87
N LEU A 283 38.74 46.48 9.46
CA LEU A 283 38.99 47.03 8.11
C LEU A 283 40.48 47.22 7.76
N ASP A 284 41.42 46.64 8.54
CA ASP A 284 42.82 47.06 8.57
C ASP A 284 43.85 45.99 8.16
N SER A 285 43.50 45.01 7.31
CA SER A 285 44.53 44.15 6.70
C SER A 285 44.23 43.76 5.26
N ALA A 286 44.33 44.76 4.38
CA ALA A 286 44.53 44.56 2.95
C ALA A 286 46.01 44.20 2.71
N ASN A 287 46.39 42.94 2.90
CA ASN A 287 47.64 42.40 2.34
C ASN A 287 47.32 41.15 1.51
N PRO A 288 47.58 41.17 0.18
CA PRO A 288 47.38 40.01 -0.68
C PRO A 288 48.46 38.97 -0.37
N VAL A 289 48.03 37.79 0.11
CA VAL A 289 48.92 36.66 0.43
C VAL A 289 49.58 36.11 -0.84
N GLU A 290 50.87 35.87 -0.71
CA GLU A 290 51.85 35.46 -1.72
C GLU A 290 51.49 34.19 -2.50
N LYS A 291 51.82 34.22 -3.80
CA LYS A 291 51.91 33.08 -4.71
C LYS A 291 52.95 32.08 -4.20
N SER A 292 52.51 30.87 -3.84
CA SER A 292 53.38 29.69 -3.73
C SER A 292 53.04 28.66 -4.82
N THR A 293 54.10 27.98 -5.24
CA THR A 293 54.37 27.24 -6.48
C THR A 293 53.43 26.06 -6.80
N PRO A 294 53.25 25.72 -8.10
CA PRO A 294 52.36 24.65 -8.55
C PRO A 294 53.06 23.29 -8.56
N THR A 295 52.55 22.33 -7.80
CA THR A 295 52.86 20.90 -7.97
C THR A 295 51.61 20.06 -7.71
N THR A 296 51.16 19.40 -8.78
CA THR A 296 50.33 18.17 -8.82
C THR A 296 48.93 18.21 -8.16
N HIS A 297 47.89 18.21 -9.02
CA HIS A 297 46.46 18.21 -8.72
C HIS A 297 45.96 19.38 -7.88
N GLN A 298 46.21 20.59 -8.38
CA GLN A 298 45.71 21.81 -7.79
C GLN A 298 44.20 21.91 -8.05
N PRO A 299 43.34 21.85 -7.01
CA PRO A 299 41.90 21.87 -7.21
C PRO A 299 41.48 23.25 -7.73
N CYS A 300 40.43 23.31 -8.56
CA CYS A 300 40.02 24.54 -9.27
C CYS A 300 39.73 25.75 -8.34
N PHE A 301 39.55 25.51 -7.04
CA PHE A 301 39.32 26.56 -6.03
C PHE A 301 40.47 27.56 -5.89
N ILE A 302 41.72 27.21 -6.23
CA ILE A 302 42.86 28.12 -6.04
C ILE A 302 42.87 29.26 -7.07
N ASN A 303 42.27 29.05 -8.26
CA ASN A 303 42.32 30.03 -9.36
C ASN A 303 40.93 30.52 -9.83
N ALA A 304 39.88 30.34 -9.02
CA ALA A 304 38.52 30.88 -9.20
C ALA A 304 37.78 30.53 -10.53
N ASN A 305 38.34 29.65 -11.36
CA ASN A 305 37.77 29.26 -12.64
C ASN A 305 37.49 27.76 -12.66
N CYS A 306 36.58 27.30 -11.80
CA CYS A 306 36.02 25.95 -11.95
C CYS A 306 35.07 25.95 -13.17
N GLU A 307 35.11 24.88 -13.95
CA GLU A 307 34.16 24.65 -15.03
C GLU A 307 32.81 24.19 -14.46
N HIS A 308 31.72 24.47 -15.18
CA HIS A 308 30.40 23.97 -14.79
C HIS A 308 30.43 22.44 -14.64
N GLY A 309 30.06 21.95 -13.46
CA GLY A 309 30.04 20.53 -13.13
C GLY A 309 31.30 20.04 -12.42
N ASP A 310 32.34 20.85 -12.27
CA ASP A 310 33.51 20.49 -11.46
C ASP A 310 33.08 20.18 -10.02
N SER A 311 33.52 19.04 -9.51
CA SER A 311 33.28 18.59 -8.14
C SER A 311 34.51 18.82 -7.27
N ILE A 312 34.30 19.30 -6.05
CA ILE A 312 35.34 19.42 -5.02
C ILE A 312 34.91 18.73 -3.73
N VAL A 313 35.89 18.30 -2.95
CA VAL A 313 35.67 17.77 -1.59
C VAL A 313 36.08 18.85 -0.59
N ASP A 314 35.10 19.39 0.13
CA ASP A 314 35.26 20.52 1.05
C ASP A 314 34.98 20.10 2.50
N ARG A 315 36.00 20.22 3.37
CA ARG A 315 35.85 19.96 4.81
C ARG A 315 35.12 21.12 5.48
N GLY A 316 33.94 20.84 6.01
CA GLY A 316 33.09 21.78 6.72
C GLY A 316 32.21 22.64 5.80
N CYS A 317 32.14 22.30 4.51
CA CYS A 317 31.32 22.99 3.52
C CYS A 317 31.49 24.51 3.49
N LYS A 318 32.73 24.97 3.67
CA LYS A 318 33.12 26.38 3.74
C LYS A 318 32.93 27.13 2.42
N LEU A 319 32.91 26.41 1.29
CA LEU A 319 32.77 26.97 -0.05
C LEU A 319 31.33 26.96 -0.56
N SER A 320 30.38 26.34 0.14
CA SER A 320 28.96 26.35 -0.24
C SER A 320 28.44 27.79 -0.41
N GLY A 321 27.82 28.07 -1.55
CA GLY A 321 27.33 29.41 -1.91
C GLY A 321 28.42 30.40 -2.35
N ARG A 322 29.71 30.04 -2.33
CA ARG A 322 30.78 30.88 -2.89
C ARG A 322 30.82 30.72 -4.40
N LYS A 323 31.17 31.81 -5.09
CA LYS A 323 31.35 31.80 -6.54
C LYS A 323 32.50 30.88 -6.93
N CYS A 324 32.25 30.00 -7.90
CA CYS A 324 33.24 29.11 -8.50
C CYS A 324 33.52 29.46 -9.98
N GLY A 325 32.79 30.45 -10.53
CA GLY A 325 33.04 31.09 -11.81
C GLY A 325 31.98 32.14 -12.15
N THR A 326 31.94 32.63 -13.40
CA THR A 326 30.94 33.63 -13.84
C THR A 326 29.54 33.02 -13.88
N ASN A 327 28.62 33.56 -13.09
CA ASN A 327 27.26 33.04 -12.89
C ASN A 327 27.22 31.60 -12.34
N MET A 328 28.26 31.21 -11.59
CA MET A 328 28.39 29.88 -11.00
C MET A 328 28.74 29.96 -9.51
N GLU A 329 28.18 29.05 -8.71
CA GLU A 329 28.44 28.90 -7.28
C GLU A 329 28.61 27.43 -6.91
N PHE A 330 29.35 27.16 -5.84
CA PHE A 330 29.43 25.81 -5.28
C PHE A 330 28.14 25.44 -4.56
N ARG A 331 27.50 24.35 -4.96
CA ARG A 331 26.34 23.74 -4.28
C ARG A 331 26.70 22.37 -3.73
N SER A 332 26.35 22.13 -2.47
CA SER A 332 26.60 20.82 -1.82
C SER A 332 25.67 19.76 -2.41
N PHE A 333 26.25 18.62 -2.83
CA PHE A 333 25.50 17.50 -3.38
C PHE A 333 25.51 16.28 -2.45
N PHE A 334 26.64 16.01 -1.80
CA PHE A 334 26.78 14.91 -0.85
C PHE A 334 27.40 15.43 0.45
N LEU A 335 26.87 14.95 1.58
CA LEU A 335 27.32 15.36 2.90
C LEU A 335 27.65 14.12 3.73
N ASN A 336 28.91 13.95 4.09
CA ASN A 336 29.34 12.97 5.07
C ASN A 336 29.39 13.65 6.44
N SER A 337 28.26 13.61 7.16
CA SER A 337 28.10 14.22 8.48
C SER A 337 29.16 13.76 9.47
N SER A 338 29.56 12.48 9.42
CA SER A 338 30.53 11.88 10.35
C SER A 338 31.94 12.48 10.19
N MET A 339 32.33 12.84 8.96
CA MET A 339 33.66 13.42 8.69
C MET A 339 33.64 14.94 8.60
N ASN A 340 32.46 15.57 8.65
CA ASN A 340 32.27 16.98 8.30
C ASN A 340 32.89 17.32 6.93
N VAL A 341 32.60 16.49 5.93
CA VAL A 341 33.08 16.62 4.54
C VAL A 341 31.86 16.69 3.64
N CYS A 342 31.84 17.61 2.68
CA CYS A 342 30.87 17.56 1.59
C CYS A 342 31.54 17.56 0.22
N VAL A 343 30.84 16.96 -0.73
CA VAL A 343 31.13 17.11 -2.15
C VAL A 343 30.27 18.25 -2.67
N GLN A 344 30.91 19.28 -3.22
CA GLN A 344 30.23 20.43 -3.81
C GLN A 344 30.50 20.48 -5.30
N HIS A 345 29.48 20.84 -6.09
CA HIS A 345 29.59 21.01 -7.54
C HIS A 345 29.53 22.49 -7.89
N CYS A 346 30.33 22.92 -8.87
CA CYS A 346 30.23 24.25 -9.44
C CYS A 346 29.04 24.33 -10.42
N LEU A 347 27.93 24.95 -10.01
CA LEU A 347 26.67 24.98 -10.76
C LEU A 347 26.23 26.42 -11.03
N CYS A 348 25.31 26.62 -11.98
CA CYS A 348 24.75 27.96 -12.23
C CYS A 348 24.08 28.52 -10.97
N ASN A 349 24.43 29.75 -10.58
CA ASN A 349 24.00 30.35 -9.31
C ASN A 349 22.53 30.84 -9.30
N ASN A 350 21.87 30.85 -10.46
CA ASN A 350 20.49 31.28 -10.61
C ASN A 350 19.85 30.55 -11.79
N GLU A 351 18.55 30.21 -11.67
CA GLU A 351 17.74 29.52 -12.68
C GLU A 351 17.59 30.28 -14.03
N SER A 352 17.93 31.56 -14.03
CA SER A 352 18.04 32.39 -15.24
C SER A 352 19.27 32.06 -16.09
N PHE A 353 20.19 31.23 -15.62
CA PHE A 353 21.34 30.76 -16.40
C PHE A 353 21.23 29.25 -16.68
N VAL A 354 21.62 28.86 -17.89
CA VAL A 354 21.67 27.46 -18.32
C VAL A 354 23.12 27.09 -18.62
N SER A 355 23.51 25.87 -18.27
CA SER A 355 24.82 25.34 -18.60
C SER A 355 24.98 25.22 -20.11
N ASN A 356 26.04 25.82 -20.65
CA ASN A 356 26.45 25.69 -22.04
C ASN A 356 27.91 25.22 -22.07
N ARG A 357 28.10 23.91 -22.26
CA ARG A 357 29.39 23.18 -22.26
C ARG A 357 30.13 23.25 -20.93
N LYS A 358 30.62 24.44 -20.56
CA LYS A 358 31.51 24.69 -19.41
C LYS A 358 31.21 25.99 -18.66
N SER A 359 30.26 26.80 -19.14
CA SER A 359 29.89 28.08 -18.54
C SER A 359 28.39 28.25 -18.41
N CYS A 360 27.95 29.12 -17.51
CA CYS A 360 26.54 29.45 -17.31
C CYS A 360 26.16 30.69 -18.12
N THR A 361 25.31 30.49 -19.13
CA THR A 361 24.86 31.54 -20.05
C THR A 361 23.42 31.93 -19.73
N ASN A 362 23.08 33.21 -19.85
CA ASN A 362 21.72 33.67 -19.56
C ASN A 362 20.72 33.00 -20.53
N ARG A 363 19.66 32.40 -19.99
CA ARG A 363 18.60 31.68 -20.71
C ARG A 363 17.95 32.55 -21.79
N ASN A 364 17.82 33.86 -21.54
CA ASN A 364 17.29 34.81 -22.53
C ASN A 364 18.22 34.96 -23.75
N PHE A 365 19.53 34.83 -23.58
CA PHE A 365 20.49 34.92 -24.69
C PHE A 365 20.43 33.69 -25.60
N ILE A 366 20.21 32.50 -25.03
CA ILE A 366 20.00 31.26 -25.79
C ILE A 366 18.66 31.33 -26.56
N LEU A 367 17.63 31.90 -25.93
CA LEU A 367 16.31 32.04 -26.52
C LEU A 367 16.26 32.99 -27.73
N VAL A 368 17.14 33.98 -27.83
CA VAL A 368 17.23 34.88 -29.00
C VAL A 368 17.89 34.21 -30.20
N ASN A 369 18.82 33.27 -29.98
CA ASN A 369 19.50 32.58 -31.08
C ASN A 369 18.78 31.32 -31.57
N ASN A 370 17.87 30.74 -30.77
CA ASN A 370 17.16 29.50 -31.11
C ASN A 370 15.71 29.70 -31.60
N PHE A 371 15.35 30.87 -32.14
CA PHE A 371 13.96 31.17 -32.56
C PHE A 371 13.38 30.27 -33.68
N LYS A 372 14.14 29.31 -34.24
CA LYS A 372 13.57 28.25 -35.09
C LYS A 372 13.11 26.98 -34.33
N ASN A 373 13.52 26.76 -33.08
CA ASN A 373 13.16 25.55 -32.29
C ASN A 373 12.11 25.79 -31.18
N ARG A 374 11.68 27.03 -30.94
CA ARG A 374 10.66 27.33 -29.90
C ARG A 374 9.35 26.59 -30.08
N HIS A 375 8.98 26.26 -31.32
CA HIS A 375 7.70 25.63 -31.59
C HIS A 375 7.65 24.16 -31.15
N GLU A 376 8.79 23.47 -31.12
CA GLU A 376 8.89 22.08 -30.63
C GLU A 376 8.97 22.01 -29.10
N GLU A 377 9.72 22.91 -28.46
CA GLU A 377 9.79 22.96 -26.98
C GLU A 377 8.44 23.34 -26.35
N LEU A 378 7.72 24.32 -26.92
CA LEU A 378 6.37 24.64 -26.43
C LEU A 378 5.41 23.46 -26.60
N LYS A 379 5.54 22.70 -27.70
CA LYS A 379 4.72 21.52 -27.95
C LYS A 379 5.03 20.42 -26.91
N LYS A 380 6.31 20.14 -26.64
CA LYS A 380 6.72 19.18 -25.59
C LYS A 380 6.25 19.58 -24.21
N LYS A 381 6.41 20.85 -23.82
CA LYS A 381 5.97 21.34 -22.51
C LYS A 381 4.44 21.22 -22.35
N LYS A 382 3.69 21.50 -23.41
CA LYS A 382 2.22 21.34 -23.42
C LYS A 382 1.81 19.86 -23.36
N GLU A 383 2.53 18.97 -24.04
CA GLU A 383 2.33 17.51 -23.97
C GLU A 383 2.64 16.95 -22.57
N GLU A 384 3.70 17.43 -21.91
CA GLU A 384 4.04 17.05 -20.53
C GLU A 384 2.99 17.54 -19.52
N GLU A 385 2.51 18.78 -19.66
CA GLU A 385 1.44 19.33 -18.81
C GLU A 385 0.11 18.58 -18.98
N ILE A 386 -0.24 18.22 -20.23
CA ILE A 386 -1.40 17.37 -20.53
C ILE A 386 -1.26 16.01 -19.84
N LEU A 387 -0.10 15.37 -19.98
CA LEU A 387 0.16 14.05 -19.39
C LEU A 387 0.05 14.09 -17.86
N LEU A 388 0.66 15.08 -17.20
CA LEU A 388 0.60 15.26 -15.75
C LEU A 388 -0.85 15.46 -15.27
N ASN A 389 -1.61 16.35 -15.91
CA ASN A 389 -3.02 16.58 -15.54
C ASN A 389 -3.84 15.30 -15.67
N CYS A 390 -3.61 14.55 -16.73
CA CYS A 390 -4.25 13.27 -16.98
C CYS A 390 -3.92 12.19 -15.92
N LEU A 391 -2.66 12.11 -15.50
CA LEU A 391 -2.21 11.19 -14.46
C LEU A 391 -2.79 11.52 -13.08
N TYR A 392 -3.14 12.78 -12.81
CA TYR A 392 -3.85 13.21 -11.60
C TYR A 392 -5.37 12.96 -11.67
N GLY A 393 -5.88 12.28 -12.70
CA GLY A 393 -7.31 12.02 -12.87
C GLY A 393 -8.08 13.24 -13.38
N ASN A 394 -7.42 14.20 -14.03
CA ASN A 394 -8.05 15.38 -14.61
C ASN A 394 -7.97 15.37 -16.16
N CYS A 395 -7.99 14.20 -16.80
CA CYS A 395 -8.17 14.16 -18.25
C CYS A 395 -9.59 14.62 -18.62
N SER A 396 -9.69 15.32 -19.75
CA SER A 396 -10.96 15.48 -20.44
C SER A 396 -11.37 14.19 -21.13
N LEU A 397 -12.66 13.95 -21.28
CA LEU A 397 -13.18 12.84 -22.07
C LEU A 397 -12.65 12.90 -23.50
N SER A 398 -12.26 11.76 -24.05
CA SER A 398 -11.57 11.61 -25.34
C SER A 398 -10.17 12.23 -25.43
N GLN A 399 -9.55 12.63 -24.31
CA GLN A 399 -8.18 13.15 -24.32
C GLN A 399 -7.17 12.02 -24.57
N GLU A 400 -6.34 12.21 -25.61
CA GLU A 400 -5.28 11.29 -26.00
C GLU A 400 -3.98 11.58 -25.24
N ILE A 401 -3.33 10.54 -24.72
CA ILE A 401 -1.99 10.60 -24.15
C ILE A 401 -1.12 9.46 -24.70
N ILE A 402 0.20 9.59 -24.53
CA ILE A 402 1.15 8.54 -24.89
C ILE A 402 1.69 7.92 -23.61
N ASP A 403 1.54 6.60 -23.49
CA ASP A 403 2.06 5.79 -22.40
C ASP A 403 3.12 4.80 -22.90
N TYR A 404 4.36 4.96 -22.43
CA TYR A 404 5.45 4.04 -22.74
C TYR A 404 5.46 2.88 -21.75
N GLY A 405 5.09 1.70 -22.23
CA GLY A 405 4.93 0.48 -21.45
C GLY A 405 3.47 0.06 -21.26
N CYS A 406 2.50 0.87 -21.68
CA CYS A 406 1.06 0.56 -21.63
C CYS A 406 0.58 0.22 -20.20
N LYS A 407 1.15 0.89 -19.20
CA LYS A 407 0.87 0.66 -17.78
C LYS A 407 -0.41 1.33 -17.30
N LEU A 408 -0.96 2.28 -18.07
CA LEU A 408 -2.15 3.04 -17.69
C LEU A 408 -3.47 2.37 -18.13
N GLU A 409 -3.44 1.25 -18.86
CA GLU A 409 -4.67 0.57 -19.29
C GLU A 409 -5.57 0.21 -18.10
N GLY A 410 -6.82 0.68 -18.13
CA GLY A 410 -7.81 0.47 -17.06
C GLY A 410 -7.67 1.41 -15.85
N TYR A 411 -6.61 2.23 -15.76
CA TYR A 411 -6.48 3.22 -14.69
C TYR A 411 -7.48 4.36 -14.88
N SER A 412 -7.97 4.92 -13.76
CA SER A 412 -8.86 6.08 -13.78
C SER A 412 -8.15 7.30 -14.36
N CYS A 413 -8.79 7.95 -15.34
CA CYS A 413 -8.32 9.21 -15.93
C CYS A 413 -9.23 10.40 -15.58
N GLY A 414 -10.30 10.14 -14.84
CA GLY A 414 -11.18 11.11 -14.20
C GLY A 414 -12.48 10.46 -13.73
N SER A 415 -13.45 11.26 -13.28
CA SER A 415 -14.70 10.73 -12.74
C SER A 415 -15.43 9.86 -13.76
N ASN A 416 -15.63 8.59 -13.42
CA ASN A 416 -16.30 7.58 -14.26
C ASN A 416 -15.60 7.31 -15.61
N MET A 417 -14.32 7.66 -15.72
CA MET A 417 -13.51 7.49 -16.92
C MET A 417 -12.28 6.61 -16.64
N ALA A 418 -11.86 5.83 -17.62
CA ALA A 418 -10.65 5.02 -17.58
C ALA A 418 -9.85 5.14 -18.88
N PHE A 419 -8.54 4.96 -18.79
CA PHE A 419 -7.68 4.92 -19.96
C PHE A 419 -7.87 3.62 -20.74
N ARG A 420 -8.02 3.73 -22.06
CA ARG A 420 -8.05 2.61 -23.00
C ARG A 420 -6.99 2.77 -24.09
N ILE A 421 -6.37 1.67 -24.49
CA ILE A 421 -5.41 1.65 -25.60
C ILE A 421 -6.16 1.83 -26.93
N VAL A 422 -5.81 2.85 -27.71
CA VAL A 422 -6.30 3.05 -29.09
C VAL A 422 -5.29 2.62 -30.15
N ASP A 423 -3.99 2.76 -29.87
CA ASP A 423 -2.91 2.27 -30.75
C ASP A 423 -1.76 1.71 -29.90
N LYS A 424 -1.10 0.68 -30.40
CA LYS A 424 0.01 0.00 -29.72
C LYS A 424 1.14 -0.27 -30.71
N LYS A 425 2.25 0.45 -30.56
CA LYS A 425 3.42 0.37 -31.45
C LYS A 425 4.68 0.00 -30.69
N LYS A 426 5.40 -1.04 -31.11
CA LYS A 426 6.74 -1.37 -30.60
C LYS A 426 7.79 -0.40 -31.15
N LEU A 427 8.59 0.25 -30.31
CA LEU A 427 9.69 1.14 -30.72
C LEU A 427 11.02 0.39 -30.77
N GLY A 428 11.42 -0.05 -31.97
CA GLY A 428 12.73 -0.66 -32.22
C GLY A 428 12.98 -1.96 -31.44
N ASP A 429 14.25 -2.35 -31.37
CA ASP A 429 14.69 -3.60 -30.72
C ASP A 429 14.76 -3.50 -29.19
N THR A 430 14.48 -2.33 -28.59
CA THR A 430 14.53 -2.14 -27.13
C THR A 430 13.38 -2.83 -26.40
N GLY A 431 12.38 -3.35 -27.12
CA GLY A 431 11.18 -3.97 -26.53
C GLY A 431 10.20 -2.97 -25.90
N ILE A 432 10.51 -1.66 -25.93
CA ILE A 432 9.63 -0.63 -25.38
C ILE A 432 8.39 -0.52 -26.28
N THR A 433 7.22 -0.73 -25.70
CA THR A 433 5.95 -0.56 -26.41
C THR A 433 5.38 0.82 -26.10
N LYS A 434 5.12 1.62 -27.14
CA LYS A 434 4.39 2.89 -27.05
C LYS A 434 2.91 2.59 -27.26
N CYS A 435 2.10 2.86 -26.24
CA CYS A 435 0.66 2.87 -26.35
C CYS A 435 0.16 4.30 -26.46
N THR A 436 -0.70 4.55 -27.43
CA THR A 436 -1.55 5.72 -27.44
C THR A 436 -2.81 5.36 -26.67
N MET A 437 -3.08 6.10 -25.60
CA MET A 437 -4.22 5.90 -24.72
C MET A 437 -5.25 7.00 -24.95
N ILE A 438 -6.52 6.70 -24.83
CA ILE A 438 -7.61 7.67 -24.75
C ILE A 438 -8.31 7.56 -23.40
N CYS A 439 -8.70 8.68 -22.81
CA CYS A 439 -9.58 8.68 -21.64
C CYS A 439 -11.04 8.54 -22.09
N GLU A 440 -11.68 7.41 -21.78
CA GLU A 440 -13.08 7.15 -22.16
C GLU A 440 -13.92 6.74 -20.94
N CYS A 441 -15.25 6.69 -21.07
CA CYS A 441 -16.09 6.22 -19.97
C CYS A 441 -15.74 4.78 -19.57
N ALA A 442 -15.58 4.55 -18.27
CA ALA A 442 -15.33 3.21 -17.74
C ALA A 442 -16.50 2.26 -18.10
N ASN A 443 -16.27 0.94 -18.08
CA ASN A 443 -17.20 -0.06 -18.62
C ASN A 443 -18.66 0.02 -18.11
N GLU A 444 -18.89 0.57 -16.93
CA GLU A 444 -20.23 0.74 -16.32
C GLU A 444 -20.93 2.06 -16.67
N PHE A 445 -20.29 2.90 -17.47
CA PHE A 445 -20.73 4.25 -17.81
C PHE A 445 -20.85 4.38 -19.33
N TYR A 446 -21.66 5.34 -19.76
CA TYR A 446 -21.75 5.73 -21.17
C TYR A 446 -21.62 7.24 -21.28
N GLU A 447 -21.09 7.71 -22.39
CA GLU A 447 -20.96 9.14 -22.67
C GLU A 447 -22.33 9.73 -23.02
N LYS A 448 -22.70 10.81 -22.32
CA LYS A 448 -23.83 11.65 -22.66
C LYS A 448 -23.45 13.11 -22.42
N GLU A 449 -23.55 13.93 -23.46
CA GLU A 449 -23.28 15.37 -23.39
C GLU A 449 -21.86 15.71 -22.87
N GLY A 450 -20.88 14.85 -23.15
CA GLY A 450 -19.49 15.01 -22.72
C GLY A 450 -19.19 14.54 -21.29
N GLU A 451 -20.17 13.93 -20.61
CA GLU A 451 -20.01 13.37 -19.27
C GLU A 451 -20.25 11.86 -19.27
N CYS A 452 -19.59 11.13 -18.37
CA CYS A 452 -19.77 9.69 -18.18
C CYS A 452 -20.83 9.42 -17.12
N ILE A 453 -22.00 8.96 -17.58
CA ILE A 453 -23.17 8.70 -16.73
C ILE A 453 -23.29 7.20 -16.47
N PRO A 454 -23.62 6.77 -15.23
CA PRO A 454 -23.82 5.36 -14.94
C PRO A 454 -24.88 4.78 -15.87
N LYS A 455 -24.60 3.61 -16.46
CA LYS A 455 -25.58 2.87 -17.28
C LYS A 455 -26.89 2.59 -16.51
N GLY A 456 -26.87 2.62 -15.17
CA GLY A 456 -28.04 2.44 -14.30
C GLY A 456 -28.97 3.66 -14.13
N HIS A 457 -28.59 4.88 -14.55
CA HIS A 457 -29.41 6.09 -14.28
C HIS A 457 -30.30 6.55 -15.44
N GLN A 458 -30.25 5.85 -16.57
CA GLN A 458 -31.09 6.15 -17.74
C GLN A 458 -32.49 5.57 -17.53
N SER A 459 -33.33 6.29 -16.78
CA SER A 459 -34.76 6.02 -16.54
C SER A 459 -35.11 4.55 -16.22
N ILE A 460 -35.51 4.32 -14.98
CA ILE A 460 -36.12 3.09 -14.45
C ILE A 460 -37.47 2.73 -15.15
N PHE A 461 -37.73 3.25 -16.35
CA PHE A 461 -38.84 2.89 -17.23
C PHE A 461 -38.46 2.47 -18.66
N HIS A 462 -37.16 2.36 -19.01
CA HIS A 462 -36.75 1.76 -20.29
C HIS A 462 -36.34 0.30 -20.10
N ARG A 463 -37.28 -0.60 -20.44
CA ARG A 463 -37.15 -2.05 -20.72
C ARG A 463 -36.02 -2.74 -19.96
N TYR A 464 -36.42 -3.46 -18.90
CA TYR A 464 -35.67 -4.56 -18.31
C TYR A 464 -35.18 -5.47 -19.43
N SER A 465 -33.95 -5.23 -19.87
CA SER A 465 -33.35 -5.94 -20.96
C SER A 465 -32.64 -7.10 -20.32
N ASN A 466 -33.05 -8.31 -20.70
CA ASN A 466 -32.40 -9.53 -20.27
C ASN A 466 -30.88 -9.38 -20.50
N PRO A 467 -30.04 -9.42 -19.45
CA PRO A 467 -28.59 -9.23 -19.59
C PRO A 467 -27.96 -10.28 -20.51
N CYS A 468 -28.62 -11.43 -20.68
CA CYS A 468 -28.24 -12.50 -21.59
C CYS A 468 -28.39 -12.14 -23.08
N VAL A 469 -28.98 -10.99 -23.40
CA VAL A 469 -29.10 -10.50 -24.79
C VAL A 469 -27.76 -9.98 -25.30
N ILE A 470 -26.93 -9.39 -24.43
CA ILE A 470 -25.63 -8.83 -24.80
C ILE A 470 -24.58 -9.94 -24.89
N ARG A 471 -24.67 -10.95 -24.01
CA ARG A 471 -23.86 -12.16 -24.03
C ARG A 471 -24.71 -13.36 -23.62
N PRO A 472 -24.58 -14.54 -24.23
CA PRO A 472 -25.30 -15.72 -23.77
C PRO A 472 -24.93 -16.01 -22.31
N CYS A 473 -25.93 -16.20 -21.46
CA CYS A 473 -25.70 -16.62 -20.08
C CYS A 473 -25.40 -18.11 -20.01
N VAL A 474 -24.73 -18.49 -18.94
CA VAL A 474 -24.40 -19.88 -18.64
C VAL A 474 -25.29 -20.46 -17.55
N VAL A 475 -25.52 -21.77 -17.56
CA VAL A 475 -26.19 -22.47 -16.45
C VAL A 475 -25.44 -22.18 -15.15
N GLY A 476 -26.18 -21.84 -14.09
CA GLY A 476 -25.60 -21.49 -12.80
C GLY A 476 -25.42 -19.99 -12.55
N GLU A 477 -25.47 -19.17 -13.60
CA GLU A 477 -25.22 -17.74 -13.48
C GLU A 477 -26.36 -17.02 -12.73
N ILE A 478 -26.00 -16.18 -11.75
CA ILE A 478 -26.93 -15.51 -10.83
C ILE A 478 -27.11 -14.03 -11.19
N PHE A 479 -28.36 -13.56 -11.18
CA PHE A 479 -28.75 -12.20 -11.53
C PHE A 479 -29.66 -11.60 -10.46
N PHE A 480 -29.45 -10.32 -10.16
CA PHE A 480 -30.37 -9.52 -9.35
C PHE A 480 -31.47 -8.95 -10.25
N ASP A 481 -32.74 -9.18 -9.88
CA ASP A 481 -33.89 -8.73 -10.64
C ASP A 481 -34.95 -8.04 -9.76
N GLY A 482 -35.07 -6.73 -9.93
CA GLY A 482 -36.06 -5.91 -9.26
C GLY A 482 -37.47 -6.19 -9.77
N GLY A 483 -38.30 -6.81 -8.94
CA GLY A 483 -39.66 -7.23 -9.24
C GLY A 483 -39.78 -8.61 -9.88
N CYS A 484 -38.70 -9.40 -9.93
CA CYS A 484 -38.71 -10.77 -10.48
C CYS A 484 -39.26 -10.87 -11.91
N ARG A 485 -39.00 -9.85 -12.73
CA ARG A 485 -39.53 -9.70 -14.08
C ARG A 485 -38.87 -10.62 -15.11
N LEU A 486 -37.67 -11.13 -14.85
CA LEU A 486 -36.93 -12.08 -15.67
C LEU A 486 -37.35 -13.53 -15.39
N SER A 487 -38.04 -13.84 -14.28
CA SER A 487 -38.48 -15.19 -13.95
C SER A 487 -39.24 -15.85 -15.10
N GLY A 488 -38.78 -17.02 -15.53
CA GLY A 488 -39.36 -17.78 -16.65
C GLY A 488 -38.95 -17.29 -18.06
N HIS A 489 -38.25 -16.15 -18.18
CA HIS A 489 -37.66 -15.74 -19.46
C HIS A 489 -36.44 -16.59 -19.80
N GLU A 490 -36.19 -16.77 -21.10
CA GLU A 490 -35.05 -17.54 -21.58
C GLU A 490 -33.73 -16.80 -21.32
N CYS A 491 -32.83 -17.40 -20.56
CA CYS A 491 -31.46 -16.89 -20.32
C CYS A 491 -30.44 -17.51 -21.28
N GLY A 492 -30.85 -18.51 -22.07
CA GLY A 492 -30.11 -19.02 -23.22
C GLY A 492 -30.77 -20.29 -23.78
N ARG A 493 -30.03 -21.10 -24.54
CA ARG A 493 -30.61 -22.27 -25.21
C ARG A 493 -31.02 -23.34 -24.18
N ASN A 494 -32.32 -23.67 -24.13
CA ASN A 494 -32.92 -24.61 -23.16
C ASN A 494 -32.78 -24.18 -21.70
N MET A 495 -32.57 -22.88 -21.45
CA MET A 495 -32.37 -22.33 -20.11
C MET A 495 -33.36 -21.20 -19.82
N ILE A 496 -33.86 -21.12 -18.60
CA ILE A 496 -34.72 -20.04 -18.10
C ILE A 496 -34.19 -19.48 -16.79
N PHE A 497 -34.55 -18.25 -16.47
CA PHE A 497 -34.31 -17.72 -15.14
C PHE A 497 -35.27 -18.32 -14.12
N VAL A 498 -34.71 -18.86 -13.04
CA VAL A 498 -35.45 -19.42 -11.91
C VAL A 498 -35.09 -18.63 -10.65
N PRO A 499 -36.06 -18.03 -9.94
CA PRO A 499 -35.79 -17.35 -8.67
C PRO A 499 -35.41 -18.39 -7.61
N PHE A 500 -34.23 -18.21 -7.00
CA PHE A 500 -33.78 -19.09 -5.91
C PHE A 500 -33.85 -18.40 -4.54
N THR A 501 -33.87 -17.07 -4.49
CA THR A 501 -34.14 -16.32 -3.26
C THR A 501 -34.91 -15.04 -3.54
N HIS A 502 -35.77 -14.65 -2.61
CA HIS A 502 -36.64 -13.47 -2.67
C HIS A 502 -36.33 -12.54 -1.50
N GLY A 503 -36.49 -11.24 -1.70
CA GLY A 503 -36.45 -10.26 -0.62
C GLY A 503 -37.28 -9.02 -0.91
N MET A 504 -37.40 -8.15 0.09
CA MET A 504 -38.08 -6.86 -0.03
C MET A 504 -37.10 -5.72 0.26
N MET A 505 -37.06 -4.71 -0.60
CA MET A 505 -36.26 -3.50 -0.42
C MET A 505 -37.12 -2.28 -0.76
N LEU A 506 -37.33 -1.37 0.20
CA LEU A 506 -38.09 -0.12 0.00
C LEU A 506 -39.46 -0.34 -0.70
N ASP A 507 -40.28 -1.24 -0.15
CA ASP A 507 -41.60 -1.64 -0.69
C ASP A 507 -41.60 -2.33 -2.07
N SER A 508 -40.42 -2.60 -2.65
CA SER A 508 -40.30 -3.37 -3.88
C SER A 508 -39.79 -4.79 -3.60
N GLN A 509 -40.47 -5.79 -4.18
CA GLN A 509 -39.97 -7.17 -4.19
C GLN A 509 -38.75 -7.23 -5.12
N TYR A 510 -37.69 -7.90 -4.69
CA TYR A 510 -36.58 -8.31 -5.55
C TYR A 510 -36.40 -9.82 -5.43
N CYS A 511 -35.72 -10.40 -6.41
CA CYS A 511 -35.17 -11.75 -6.25
C CYS A 511 -33.79 -11.84 -6.88
N TYR A 512 -33.04 -12.82 -6.41
CA TYR A 512 -31.92 -13.34 -7.15
C TYR A 512 -32.40 -14.55 -7.94
N GLN A 513 -32.12 -14.55 -9.24
CA GLN A 513 -32.50 -15.60 -10.17
C GLN A 513 -31.24 -16.27 -10.72
N ARG A 514 -31.27 -17.60 -10.83
CA ARG A 514 -30.22 -18.40 -11.47
C ARG A 514 -30.69 -18.82 -12.85
N CYS A 515 -29.82 -18.83 -13.84
CA CYS A 515 -30.09 -19.45 -15.13
C CYS A 515 -30.02 -20.98 -15.00
N SER A 516 -31.14 -21.67 -15.23
CA SER A 516 -31.29 -23.12 -15.03
C SER A 516 -32.02 -23.77 -16.22
N CYS A 517 -31.95 -25.10 -16.32
CA CYS A 517 -32.62 -25.82 -17.39
C CYS A 517 -34.15 -25.60 -17.40
N LYS A 518 -34.71 -25.39 -18.60
CA LYS A 518 -36.11 -24.99 -18.81
C LYS A 518 -37.14 -26.00 -18.31
N ASN A 519 -36.79 -27.29 -18.30
CA ASN A 519 -37.60 -28.39 -17.79
C ASN A 519 -36.71 -29.61 -17.47
N GLU A 520 -37.32 -30.65 -16.91
CA GLU A 520 -36.66 -31.92 -16.53
C GLU A 520 -36.15 -32.75 -17.72
N GLU A 521 -36.45 -32.37 -18.97
CA GLU A 521 -35.91 -33.05 -20.15
C GLU A 521 -34.44 -32.67 -20.42
N PHE A 522 -33.90 -31.68 -19.70
CA PHE A 522 -32.52 -31.24 -19.82
C PHE A 522 -31.77 -31.38 -18.49
N ILE A 523 -30.50 -31.76 -18.58
CA ILE A 523 -29.58 -31.82 -17.44
C ILE A 523 -28.51 -30.74 -17.58
N GLU A 524 -28.14 -30.16 -16.43
CA GLU A 524 -27.05 -29.19 -16.33
C GLU A 524 -25.70 -29.91 -16.57
N LYS A 525 -24.98 -29.53 -17.64
CA LYS A 525 -23.65 -30.06 -17.99
C LYS A 525 -22.76 -28.95 -18.52
N PHE A 526 -21.56 -28.80 -17.97
CA PHE A 526 -20.55 -27.85 -18.45
C PHE A 526 -21.14 -26.48 -18.79
N PHE A 527 -21.91 -25.90 -17.86
CA PHE A 527 -22.49 -24.57 -18.02
C PHE A 527 -23.58 -24.44 -19.11
N GLN A 528 -24.12 -25.56 -19.62
CA GLN A 528 -25.17 -25.66 -20.64
C GLN A 528 -26.24 -26.69 -20.25
N CYS A 529 -27.41 -26.61 -20.89
CA CYS A 529 -28.49 -27.59 -20.72
C CYS A 529 -28.53 -28.56 -21.91
N GLU A 530 -28.12 -29.79 -21.67
CA GLU A 530 -28.16 -30.88 -22.65
C GLU A 530 -29.43 -31.69 -22.47
N LYS A 531 -30.06 -32.12 -23.58
CA LYS A 531 -31.25 -32.97 -23.50
C LYS A 531 -30.83 -34.33 -22.95
N ILE A 532 -31.65 -34.90 -22.07
CA ILE A 532 -31.52 -36.29 -21.65
C ILE A 532 -31.92 -37.14 -22.87
N ASP A 533 -30.95 -37.47 -23.72
CA ASP A 533 -31.12 -38.54 -24.69
C ASP A 533 -31.27 -39.85 -23.90
N GLU A 534 -32.18 -40.72 -24.33
CA GLU A 534 -32.71 -41.91 -23.64
C GLU A 534 -31.67 -43.04 -23.38
N ILE A 535 -30.45 -42.70 -22.99
CA ILE A 535 -29.34 -43.64 -22.84
C ILE A 535 -28.77 -43.48 -21.41
N PHE A 536 -28.97 -44.54 -20.62
CA PHE A 536 -28.51 -44.80 -19.25
C PHE A 536 -29.47 -44.47 -18.10
N GLN A 537 -30.65 -45.12 -18.11
CA GLN A 537 -31.22 -45.67 -16.88
C GLN A 537 -30.59 -47.05 -16.62
N GLU A 538 -29.39 -47.10 -16.06
CA GLU A 538 -28.90 -48.30 -15.36
C GLU A 538 -28.19 -47.86 -14.08
N ASN A 539 -28.69 -48.34 -12.94
CA ASN A 539 -28.19 -48.15 -11.57
C ASN A 539 -26.70 -48.51 -11.43
N THR A 540 -25.82 -47.62 -11.87
CA THR A 540 -24.40 -47.88 -11.94
C THR A 540 -23.65 -46.83 -11.16
N ILE A 541 -22.99 -47.32 -10.11
CA ILE A 541 -21.91 -46.66 -9.38
C ILE A 541 -21.03 -45.93 -10.40
N TYR A 542 -20.94 -44.59 -10.28
CA TYR A 542 -20.11 -43.79 -11.15
C TYR A 542 -18.63 -44.14 -10.90
N SER A 543 -18.05 -44.91 -11.81
CA SER A 543 -16.61 -45.05 -11.95
C SER A 543 -16.09 -43.80 -12.64
N ILE A 544 -15.32 -43.00 -11.91
CA ILE A 544 -14.76 -41.75 -12.40
C ILE A 544 -13.33 -42.02 -12.88
N ASN A 545 -13.08 -41.80 -14.17
CA ASN A 545 -11.72 -41.80 -14.71
C ASN A 545 -11.11 -40.40 -14.54
N SER A 546 -9.99 -40.34 -13.82
CA SER A 546 -9.33 -39.11 -13.33
C SER A 546 -9.03 -38.05 -14.41
N TYR A 547 -8.86 -38.45 -15.67
CA TYR A 547 -8.53 -37.52 -16.76
C TYR A 547 -9.71 -36.71 -17.32
N LYS A 548 -10.95 -37.00 -16.90
CA LYS A 548 -12.17 -36.33 -17.41
C LYS A 548 -13.06 -35.71 -16.33
N TYR A 549 -12.69 -35.84 -15.07
CA TYR A 549 -13.51 -35.35 -13.98
C TYR A 549 -13.25 -33.87 -13.72
N CYS A 550 -14.17 -33.02 -14.17
CA CYS A 550 -14.36 -31.71 -13.56
C CYS A 550 -15.33 -31.90 -12.39
N PRO A 551 -14.96 -31.56 -11.15
CA PRO A 551 -15.88 -31.60 -10.03
C PRO A 551 -17.16 -30.85 -10.43
N GLN A 552 -18.30 -31.54 -10.39
CA GLN A 552 -19.57 -30.83 -10.42
C GLN A 552 -19.66 -30.11 -9.07
N ASP A 553 -19.94 -28.81 -9.07
CA ASP A 553 -19.91 -27.96 -7.86
C ASP A 553 -20.93 -28.37 -6.74
N HIS A 554 -21.63 -29.50 -6.86
CA HIS A 554 -22.79 -29.83 -6.04
C HIS A 554 -22.98 -31.34 -5.82
N HIS A 555 -21.97 -32.06 -5.33
CA HIS A 555 -22.24 -33.36 -4.70
C HIS A 555 -23.01 -33.14 -3.40
N ILE A 556 -23.95 -34.05 -3.10
CA ILE A 556 -24.75 -33.96 -1.87
C ILE A 556 -23.98 -34.57 -0.69
N TYR A 557 -24.22 -34.06 0.52
CA TYR A 557 -23.64 -34.64 1.73
C TYR A 557 -23.97 -36.14 1.83
N GLY A 558 -22.95 -36.96 2.06
CA GLY A 558 -23.09 -38.40 2.15
C GLY A 558 -23.03 -39.15 0.81
N GLU A 559 -23.00 -38.45 -0.33
CA GLU A 559 -22.84 -39.08 -1.64
C GLU A 559 -21.49 -39.81 -1.74
N GLU A 560 -21.51 -41.02 -2.29
CA GLU A 560 -20.32 -41.87 -2.43
C GLU A 560 -19.92 -42.03 -3.90
N ILE A 561 -18.64 -41.85 -4.18
CA ILE A 561 -18.06 -41.99 -5.53
C ILE A 561 -16.90 -42.98 -5.53
N PHE A 562 -16.58 -43.53 -6.71
CA PHE A 562 -15.39 -44.34 -6.92
C PHE A 562 -14.35 -43.58 -7.74
N ASP A 563 -13.18 -43.43 -7.14
CA ASP A 563 -12.06 -42.67 -7.67
C ASP A 563 -10.86 -43.61 -7.88
N GLU A 564 -10.53 -43.88 -9.14
CA GLU A 564 -9.33 -44.63 -9.52
C GLU A 564 -8.10 -43.78 -9.13
N ASP A 565 -7.30 -44.27 -8.17
CA ASP A 565 -6.16 -43.62 -7.51
C ASP A 565 -6.43 -42.55 -6.41
N CYS A 566 -7.68 -42.32 -5.99
CA CYS A 566 -7.98 -41.43 -4.85
C CYS A 566 -7.61 -39.94 -5.01
N HIS A 567 -7.48 -39.44 -6.23
CA HIS A 567 -7.12 -38.06 -6.56
C HIS A 567 -8.05 -36.98 -5.97
N LEU A 568 -9.30 -37.31 -5.68
CA LEU A 568 -10.29 -36.36 -5.18
C LEU A 568 -10.26 -36.19 -3.66
N THR A 569 -9.49 -37.00 -2.92
CA THR A 569 -9.41 -36.90 -1.46
C THR A 569 -9.00 -35.48 -1.04
N GLY A 570 -9.82 -34.81 -0.24
CA GLY A 570 -9.59 -33.43 0.20
C GLY A 570 -10.00 -32.35 -0.81
N GLN A 571 -10.39 -32.72 -2.04
CA GLN A 571 -10.99 -31.77 -2.98
C GLN A 571 -12.41 -31.42 -2.56
N ARG A 572 -12.85 -30.20 -2.92
CA ARG A 572 -14.20 -29.71 -2.63
C ARG A 572 -15.23 -30.47 -3.45
N CYS A 573 -16.25 -31.00 -2.77
CA CYS A 573 -17.40 -31.65 -3.37
C CYS A 573 -18.68 -30.80 -3.27
N GLY A 574 -18.64 -29.71 -2.48
CA GLY A 574 -19.70 -28.72 -2.35
C GLY A 574 -19.30 -27.57 -1.42
N PRO A 575 -20.17 -26.58 -1.16
CA PRO A 575 -19.91 -25.51 -0.20
C PRO A 575 -19.63 -26.06 1.20
N ASN A 576 -18.41 -25.83 1.71
CA ASN A 576 -17.92 -26.36 2.99
C ASN A 576 -17.93 -27.91 3.09
N MET A 577 -17.85 -28.60 1.94
CA MET A 577 -17.79 -30.05 1.86
C MET A 577 -16.54 -30.51 1.09
N ILE A 578 -15.94 -31.60 1.53
CA ILE A 578 -14.77 -32.23 0.92
C ILE A 578 -14.98 -33.73 0.74
N PHE A 579 -14.32 -34.33 -0.26
CA PHE A 579 -14.27 -35.78 -0.39
C PHE A 579 -13.35 -36.40 0.67
N SER A 580 -13.85 -37.42 1.36
CA SER A 580 -13.11 -38.20 2.35
C SER A 580 -13.17 -39.69 2.04
N ASN A 581 -12.06 -40.40 2.25
CA ASN A 581 -11.96 -41.82 1.95
C ASN A 581 -12.79 -42.66 2.95
N VAL A 582 -13.76 -43.41 2.43
CA VAL A 582 -14.55 -44.39 3.20
C VAL A 582 -13.90 -45.77 3.16
N GLN A 583 -13.40 -46.18 1.99
CA GLN A 583 -12.80 -47.49 1.79
C GLN A 583 -11.67 -47.40 0.76
N ASN A 584 -10.47 -47.80 1.16
CA ASN A 584 -9.32 -47.91 0.26
C ASN A 584 -9.28 -49.31 -0.37
N LEU A 585 -9.34 -49.36 -1.70
CA LEU A 585 -9.07 -50.56 -2.51
C LEU A 585 -7.66 -50.42 -3.09
N THR A 586 -7.10 -51.50 -3.65
CA THR A 586 -5.69 -51.55 -4.08
C THR A 586 -5.29 -50.53 -5.14
N ILE A 587 -6.23 -50.05 -5.96
CA ILE A 587 -6.03 -49.12 -7.09
C ILE A 587 -7.13 -48.05 -7.19
N ALA A 588 -8.03 -48.02 -6.22
CA ALA A 588 -9.16 -47.09 -6.20
C ALA A 588 -9.57 -46.85 -4.75
N CYS A 589 -10.34 -45.80 -4.49
CA CYS A 589 -11.07 -45.70 -3.24
C CYS A 589 -12.51 -45.32 -3.49
N LYS A 590 -13.32 -45.74 -2.52
CA LYS A 590 -14.65 -45.23 -2.33
C LYS A 590 -14.54 -44.00 -1.44
N GLN A 591 -14.90 -42.84 -1.98
CA GLN A 591 -14.91 -41.57 -1.25
C GLN A 591 -16.34 -41.14 -0.96
N ARG A 592 -16.53 -40.34 0.07
CA ARG A 592 -17.81 -39.74 0.44
C ARG A 592 -17.66 -38.24 0.60
N CYS A 593 -18.63 -37.48 0.08
CA CYS A 593 -18.71 -36.06 0.33
C CYS A 593 -19.12 -35.81 1.79
N ILE A 594 -18.27 -35.18 2.58
CA ILE A 594 -18.50 -34.87 4.01
C ILE A 594 -18.24 -33.38 4.27
N CYS A 595 -18.69 -32.87 5.42
CA CYS A 595 -18.33 -31.52 5.83
C CYS A 595 -16.81 -31.38 6.02
N GLU A 596 -16.26 -30.24 5.59
CA GLU A 596 -14.90 -29.82 5.90
C GLU A 596 -14.69 -29.72 7.43
N GLU A 597 -13.45 -29.83 7.92
CA GLU A 597 -13.18 -29.69 9.35
C GLU A 597 -13.78 -28.38 9.90
N GLU A 598 -14.35 -28.44 11.12
CA GLU A 598 -15.10 -27.36 11.80
C GLU A 598 -16.54 -27.10 11.33
N TYR A 599 -17.00 -27.78 10.28
CA TYR A 599 -18.39 -27.73 9.81
C TYR A 599 -19.20 -28.93 10.30
N ASN A 600 -20.47 -28.72 10.59
CA ASN A 600 -21.44 -29.77 10.88
C ASN A 600 -22.55 -29.71 9.85
N TYR A 601 -23.06 -30.87 9.45
CA TYR A 601 -24.20 -30.94 8.55
C TYR A 601 -25.46 -30.54 9.31
N ASP A 602 -26.18 -29.54 8.80
CA ASP A 602 -27.48 -29.15 9.33
C ASP A 602 -28.58 -29.79 8.48
N GLU A 603 -29.29 -30.75 9.06
CA GLU A 603 -30.39 -31.46 8.38
C GLU A 603 -31.52 -30.52 7.95
N GLN A 604 -31.70 -29.37 8.62
CA GLN A 604 -32.76 -28.42 8.29
C GLN A 604 -32.46 -27.64 7.01
N TYR A 605 -31.18 -27.33 6.75
CA TYR A 605 -30.75 -26.53 5.60
C TYR A 605 -30.07 -27.37 4.51
N GLU A 606 -29.87 -28.67 4.74
CA GLU A 606 -29.16 -29.59 3.85
C GLU A 606 -27.75 -29.09 3.46
N GLU A 607 -27.08 -28.38 4.37
CA GLU A 607 -25.80 -27.75 4.12
C GLU A 607 -24.82 -27.96 5.29
N CYS A 608 -23.52 -27.93 4.98
CA CYS A 608 -22.49 -27.94 5.99
C CYS A 608 -22.32 -26.51 6.52
N VAL A 609 -22.84 -26.27 7.72
CA VAL A 609 -22.70 -24.99 8.43
C VAL A 609 -21.57 -25.10 9.43
N ARG A 610 -20.74 -24.05 9.50
CA ARG A 610 -19.77 -23.95 10.59
C ARG A 610 -20.59 -23.90 11.88
N LYS A 611 -20.14 -24.54 12.96
CA LYS A 611 -20.73 -24.26 14.28
C LYS A 611 -20.34 -22.82 14.64
N TRP A 612 -21.10 -21.84 14.16
CA TRP A 612 -20.80 -20.43 14.29
C TRP A 612 -20.87 -20.05 15.77
N TYR A 613 -19.72 -19.72 16.35
CA TYR A 613 -19.68 -18.73 17.42
C TYR A 613 -19.86 -17.37 16.74
N CYS A 614 -21.12 -16.95 16.59
CA CYS A 614 -21.52 -15.55 16.47
C CYS A 614 -20.83 -14.73 15.35
N GLU A 615 -21.53 -14.50 14.23
CA GLU A 615 -21.03 -13.73 13.09
C GLU A 615 -20.37 -12.40 13.51
N GLY A 616 -19.05 -12.31 13.34
CA GLY A 616 -18.27 -11.11 13.68
C GLY A 616 -18.24 -10.77 15.18
N GLY A 617 -18.39 -11.75 16.07
CA GLY A 617 -18.45 -11.53 17.52
C GLY A 617 -19.84 -11.16 18.04
N TYR A 618 -20.88 -11.22 17.20
CA TYR A 618 -22.25 -10.89 17.58
C TYR A 618 -23.18 -12.11 17.41
N CYS A 619 -23.77 -12.54 18.52
CA CYS A 619 -24.77 -13.59 18.60
C CYS A 619 -26.17 -12.99 18.55
N LYS A 620 -27.13 -13.78 18.07
CA LYS A 620 -28.55 -13.47 18.28
C LYS A 620 -28.88 -13.62 19.78
N PHE A 621 -29.82 -12.81 20.27
CA PHE A 621 -30.37 -12.99 21.62
C PHE A 621 -30.85 -14.44 21.81
N GLY A 622 -30.56 -15.03 22.96
CA GLY A 622 -30.94 -16.41 23.28
C GLY A 622 -30.08 -17.48 22.59
N MET A 623 -29.06 -17.12 21.82
CA MET A 623 -28.13 -18.08 21.26
C MET A 623 -27.27 -18.69 22.38
N ALA A 624 -27.26 -20.02 22.47
CA ALA A 624 -26.44 -20.76 23.42
C ALA A 624 -25.14 -21.25 22.77
N ILE A 625 -24.04 -21.19 23.50
CA ILE A 625 -22.71 -21.65 23.08
C ILE A 625 -22.10 -22.55 24.16
N TYR A 626 -21.16 -23.41 23.75
CA TYR A 626 -20.44 -24.30 24.67
C TYR A 626 -18.99 -23.81 24.83
N ASP A 627 -18.68 -23.22 25.97
CA ASP A 627 -17.40 -22.58 26.22
C ASP A 627 -16.54 -23.41 27.19
N TYR A 628 -15.33 -23.75 26.76
CA TYR A 628 -14.37 -24.48 27.59
C TYR A 628 -13.70 -23.50 28.55
N GLY A 629 -13.97 -23.62 29.85
CA GLY A 629 -13.41 -22.73 30.87
C GLY A 629 -14.19 -21.44 31.11
N CYS A 630 -15.42 -21.30 30.61
CA CYS A 630 -16.28 -20.11 30.81
C CYS A 630 -15.61 -18.77 30.39
N ALA A 631 -14.61 -18.79 29.51
CA ALA A 631 -13.79 -17.63 29.12
C ALA A 631 -14.60 -16.44 28.55
N LEU A 632 -15.77 -16.68 27.97
CA LEU A 632 -16.61 -15.66 27.34
C LEU A 632 -17.64 -15.04 28.30
N THR A 633 -17.70 -15.46 29.57
CA THR A 633 -18.65 -14.88 30.54
C THR A 633 -18.42 -13.38 30.63
N ASP A 634 -19.51 -12.59 30.58
CA ASP A 634 -19.51 -11.13 30.54
C ASP A 634 -18.92 -10.47 29.28
N TYR A 635 -18.42 -11.23 28.29
CA TYR A 635 -18.06 -10.66 26.99
C TYR A 635 -19.30 -10.21 26.22
N LYS A 636 -19.13 -9.13 25.44
CA LYS A 636 -20.18 -8.65 24.54
C LYS A 636 -20.47 -9.70 23.48
N CYS A 637 -21.75 -10.03 23.35
CA CYS A 637 -22.27 -10.90 22.30
C CYS A 637 -23.27 -10.16 21.39
N GLY A 638 -23.50 -8.85 21.60
CA GLY A 638 -24.57 -8.10 20.93
C GLY A 638 -24.53 -6.62 21.30
N ILE A 639 -25.33 -5.81 20.62
CA ILE A 639 -25.61 -4.44 21.09
C ILE A 639 -26.49 -4.58 22.34
N ASN A 640 -25.99 -4.09 23.49
CA ASN A 640 -26.62 -4.22 24.81
C ASN A 640 -26.82 -5.68 25.25
N MET A 641 -25.99 -6.61 24.76
CA MET A 641 -26.02 -8.02 25.15
C MET A 641 -24.64 -8.49 25.61
N LYS A 642 -24.62 -9.46 26.53
CA LYS A 642 -23.42 -10.16 27.01
C LYS A 642 -23.70 -11.65 27.17
N PHE A 643 -22.65 -12.46 27.13
CA PHE A 643 -22.77 -13.87 27.50
C PHE A 643 -22.99 -14.03 28.99
N ILE A 644 -23.95 -14.86 29.35
CA ILE A 644 -24.24 -15.29 30.72
C ILE A 644 -24.09 -16.81 30.82
N THR A 645 -23.47 -17.31 31.88
CA THR A 645 -23.37 -18.75 32.12
C THR A 645 -24.70 -19.30 32.60
N VAL A 646 -25.24 -20.29 31.91
CA VAL A 646 -26.51 -20.96 32.24
C VAL A 646 -26.26 -22.28 32.96
N ILE A 647 -25.29 -23.05 32.50
CA ILE A 647 -24.92 -24.35 33.08
C ILE A 647 -23.39 -24.41 33.13
N GLU A 648 -22.83 -24.81 34.26
CA GLU A 648 -21.41 -25.14 34.41
C GLU A 648 -21.33 -26.60 34.86
N ASN A 649 -20.48 -27.39 34.21
CA ASN A 649 -20.25 -28.78 34.60
C ASN A 649 -19.02 -28.93 35.51
N ASP A 650 -18.88 -30.07 36.17
CA ASP A 650 -17.80 -30.33 37.15
C ASP A 650 -16.38 -30.25 36.55
N VAL A 651 -16.25 -30.18 35.23
CA VAL A 651 -14.97 -30.11 34.49
C VAL A 651 -14.60 -28.67 34.12
N GLY A 652 -15.44 -27.69 34.47
CA GLY A 652 -15.23 -26.26 34.15
C GLY A 652 -15.65 -25.85 32.75
N ASN A 653 -16.45 -26.66 32.05
CA ASN A 653 -17.06 -26.28 30.77
C ASN A 653 -18.48 -25.75 30.99
N CYS A 654 -18.87 -24.82 30.13
CA CYS A 654 -20.01 -23.96 30.41
C CYS A 654 -20.91 -23.83 29.19
N ILE A 655 -22.22 -23.92 29.39
CA ILE A 655 -23.19 -23.46 28.40
C ILE A 655 -23.50 -22.01 28.72
N GLN A 656 -23.13 -21.11 27.82
CA GLN A 656 -23.40 -19.68 27.94
C GLN A 656 -24.47 -19.25 26.94
N LEU A 657 -25.27 -18.26 27.31
CA LEU A 657 -26.35 -17.70 26.52
C LEU A 657 -26.08 -16.23 26.26
N CYS A 658 -26.30 -15.76 25.04
CA CYS A 658 -26.29 -14.32 24.76
C CYS A 658 -27.58 -13.67 25.31
N SER A 659 -27.46 -12.81 26.31
CA SER A 659 -28.59 -12.18 27.01
C SER A 659 -28.39 -10.67 27.15
N CYS A 660 -29.45 -9.94 27.49
CA CYS A 660 -29.36 -8.49 27.72
C CYS A 660 -28.44 -8.16 28.90
N ILE A 661 -27.66 -7.08 28.76
CA ILE A 661 -26.93 -6.48 29.88
C ILE A 661 -27.95 -5.91 30.86
N ASP A 662 -27.58 -5.84 32.14
CA ASP A 662 -28.39 -5.21 33.19
C ASP A 662 -28.95 -3.84 32.73
N GLU A 663 -30.15 -3.49 33.20
CA GLU A 663 -30.96 -2.33 32.78
C GLU A 663 -31.59 -2.39 31.38
N HIS A 664 -31.35 -3.45 30.60
CA HIS A 664 -32.01 -3.66 29.31
C HIS A 664 -33.01 -4.81 29.38
N ILE A 665 -34.13 -4.65 28.68
CA ILE A 665 -35.14 -5.68 28.50
C ILE A 665 -35.13 -6.16 27.06
N GLU A 666 -35.45 -7.44 26.88
CA GLU A 666 -35.61 -8.02 25.55
C GLU A 666 -36.97 -7.63 24.96
N MET A 667 -36.96 -7.19 23.70
CA MET A 667 -38.12 -6.99 22.84
C MET A 667 -37.76 -7.36 21.39
N ASP A 668 -38.45 -8.36 20.82
CA ASP A 668 -38.23 -8.85 19.45
C ASP A 668 -36.77 -9.20 19.15
N GLY A 669 -36.11 -9.91 20.07
CA GLY A 669 -34.71 -10.33 19.94
C GLY A 669 -33.70 -9.19 20.04
N LYS A 670 -34.10 -8.01 20.55
CA LYS A 670 -33.24 -6.85 20.78
C LYS A 670 -33.29 -6.42 22.24
N CYS A 671 -32.17 -5.91 22.76
CA CYS A 671 -32.07 -5.42 24.12
C CYS A 671 -32.20 -3.89 24.16
N LEU A 672 -33.30 -3.40 24.74
CA LEU A 672 -33.67 -1.99 24.82
C LEU A 672 -33.60 -1.49 26.27
N LYS A 673 -33.12 -0.26 26.48
CA LYS A 673 -33.10 0.38 27.80
C LYS A 673 -34.50 0.89 28.13
N LEU A 674 -35.04 0.54 29.30
CA LEU A 674 -36.28 1.13 29.81
C LEU A 674 -36.04 2.63 30.08
N ALA A 675 -36.89 3.47 29.50
CA ALA A 675 -36.86 4.93 29.66
C ALA A 675 -37.35 5.38 31.04
#